data_AF-A0A9D6W2D6-F1
#
_entry.id   AF-A0A9D6W2D6-F1
#
_cell.length_a   1.000
_cell.length_b   1.000
_cell.length_c   1.000
_cell.angle_alpha   90.00
_cell.angle_beta   90.00
_cell.angle_gamma   90.00
#
_symmetry.space_group_name_H-M   'P 1'
#
loop_
_entity.id
_entity.type
_entity.pdbx_description
1 polymer ?
#
loop_
_entity_poly.entity_id
_entity_poly.type
_entity_poly.pdbx_seq_one_letter_code
_entity_poly.pdbx_strand_id
1 'polypeptide(L)'
;MTLDPKLRRELEAVVGPAGLSEDPVDQLAYSRDLWPKGLLWLRAGRHTVHPPQAVVWPSSAEQVGDVLRCLGARGIPVVPFGAGSGVCGGTLPLRGDVVLDLKKLCRLRAVDPERRLADVEAGMIGEDYEQALARRGFTGGHFPSSMYCSSVGGWIATRGAGQTSTLYGKIEDMVSDVGVVTADGRRHVVSGPPGRGMGAGFAQLLVGSEGVYGVITDARLRVRPAPESRRFRALRFSSLKSGLDGVRRLLQAGVRPAVVRLYDAIDSLILRMGSVKGDSPAAGSLLARLRSAGKGLVHGMKQRATRELLEHPELPNTALDRLPDAALGGCILILVFEGRGTLVQAEERLAIDLLADLGTDMGEPLARQWFEHRYAISYRQSGVFAGGGFNDTMEVAATWDRLLPVYVAVRNALRRKVLVLAHFSHAYHEGCSIYFTFVGAARSDDAALDLYDDTWRTALSAVVETGGVISHHHGVGVAKAAAMESEYGGALHIAWAVKRVLDPAGILNPGKLLGPREKSSLAAIGDGAPIAAPPAPARSDRSRNAGPPVRPMTESRQPRTDPSAALRALEDALPGGVVAEGDPPVFTATPVDAPEVAACMRIATAHGIPVVARSETAPGRIPPGSAAIVLTLERMQSIRHLSEEALVVHAEAGIRVRTLEEQLAVHALSLGYALLPDLSPKLGGLLGGRGWGEASALYGSFDDACIGLEAVLPRGDAIRIKAAPRRAAGPDLMQAFVGGEGAFGVITAAYLRVHRPPKARHVLGAWFPGPAPALACLSALLADSVRPAAARVVRPGPAWATSSLRGEAALVLAFEGHTTVVDGFVELARRRLAAEGGTEASEDDPLCTRDPLDLPAETGRVLERVEAAGRWSDLLALDREAAALAAEDLVSCRFAGGLPEGGSATWTFLEPEKRVSDARRPAFRLVARIAAAGLALAAHRGPRPLPRHLLRASHGPLRPWMESLKRELDPAGILNPGTLGLV
;
A
#
# COMPACT_ATOMS: atom_id res chain seq x y z
N MET A 1 -27.81 26.53 10.59
CA MET A 1 -27.58 26.17 12.00
C MET A 1 -26.35 26.93 12.44
N THR A 2 -26.38 27.59 13.59
CA THR A 2 -25.24 28.33 14.14
C THR A 2 -24.69 27.60 15.36
N LEU A 3 -23.41 27.81 15.65
CA LEU A 3 -22.76 27.27 16.82
C LEU A 3 -23.41 27.80 18.11
N ASP A 4 -23.35 26.99 19.17
CA ASP A 4 -23.60 27.47 20.54
C ASP A 4 -22.67 28.68 20.85
N PRO A 5 -23.17 29.80 21.41
CA PRO A 5 -22.34 30.98 21.71
C PRO A 5 -21.14 30.70 22.63
N LYS A 6 -21.22 29.70 23.52
CA LYS A 6 -20.08 29.30 24.34
C LYS A 6 -19.03 28.58 23.49
N LEU A 7 -19.44 27.60 22.70
CA LEU A 7 -18.57 26.89 21.76
C LEU A 7 -17.92 27.84 20.75
N ARG A 8 -18.68 28.78 20.19
CA ARG A 8 -18.15 29.81 19.29
C ARG A 8 -16.97 30.55 19.93
N ARG A 9 -17.14 31.05 21.16
CA ARG A 9 -16.06 31.73 21.90
C ARG A 9 -14.87 30.84 22.21
N GLU A 10 -15.09 29.56 22.52
CA GLU A 10 -14.01 28.60 22.75
C GLU A 10 -13.20 28.35 21.47
N LEU A 11 -13.86 28.13 20.34
CA LEU A 11 -13.18 27.95 19.05
C LEU A 11 -12.45 29.22 18.63
N GLU A 12 -13.10 30.38 18.74
CA GLU A 12 -12.50 31.67 18.43
C GLU A 12 -11.27 31.98 19.31
N ALA A 13 -11.26 31.53 20.57
CA ALA A 13 -10.09 31.65 21.43
C ALA A 13 -8.90 30.78 20.96
N VAL A 14 -9.17 29.65 20.27
CA VAL A 14 -8.14 28.75 19.74
C VAL A 14 -7.57 29.26 18.42
N VAL A 15 -8.44 29.59 17.45
CA VAL A 15 -8.04 29.92 16.07
C VAL A 15 -8.05 31.41 15.73
N GLY A 16 -8.52 32.24 16.65
CA GLY A 16 -8.75 33.67 16.46
C GLY A 16 -10.02 33.99 15.66
N PRO A 17 -10.45 35.26 15.62
CA PRO A 17 -11.66 35.69 14.91
C PRO A 17 -11.64 35.37 13.40
N ALA A 18 -10.47 35.50 12.76
CA ALA A 18 -10.29 35.17 11.34
C ALA A 18 -10.08 33.67 11.07
N GLY A 19 -10.11 32.84 12.12
CA GLY A 19 -9.98 31.39 12.05
C GLY A 19 -11.31 30.64 12.06
N LEU A 20 -12.44 31.33 12.25
CA LEU A 20 -13.77 30.75 12.38
C LEU A 20 -14.76 31.50 11.49
N SER A 21 -15.58 30.78 10.71
CA SER A 21 -16.66 31.37 9.92
C SER A 21 -17.98 30.62 10.10
N GLU A 22 -19.04 31.41 10.26
CA GLU A 22 -20.45 31.01 10.15
C GLU A 22 -21.14 31.76 9.00
N ASP A 23 -20.35 32.33 8.07
CA ASP A 23 -20.89 33.00 6.88
C ASP A 23 -21.59 31.96 5.99
N PRO A 24 -22.85 32.19 5.57
CA PRO A 24 -23.57 31.29 4.67
C PRO A 24 -22.81 30.97 3.36
N VAL A 25 -21.99 31.90 2.85
CA VAL A 25 -21.18 31.70 1.64
C VAL A 25 -20.11 30.65 1.89
N ASP A 26 -19.41 30.73 3.03
CA ASP A 26 -18.41 29.73 3.40
C ASP A 26 -19.09 28.38 3.69
N GLN A 27 -20.18 28.37 4.46
CA GLN A 27 -20.93 27.14 4.73
C GLN A 27 -21.33 26.44 3.42
N LEU A 28 -21.79 27.19 2.40
CA LEU A 28 -22.13 26.63 1.10
C LEU A 28 -20.89 26.16 0.31
N ALA A 29 -19.78 26.89 0.36
CA ALA A 29 -18.54 26.52 -0.33
C ALA A 29 -17.95 25.20 0.21
N TYR A 30 -18.05 24.98 1.53
CA TYR A 30 -17.53 23.80 2.22
C TYR A 30 -18.58 22.69 2.41
N SER A 31 -19.78 22.82 1.83
CA SER A 31 -20.81 21.78 1.92
C SER A 31 -20.68 20.69 0.86
N ARG A 32 -19.70 20.80 -0.05
CA ARG A 32 -19.49 19.87 -1.16
C ARG A 32 -18.01 19.61 -1.46
N ASP A 33 -17.74 18.46 -2.07
CA ASP A 33 -16.54 18.23 -2.88
C ASP A 33 -16.89 18.30 -4.38
N LEU A 34 -16.04 17.76 -5.25
CA LEU A 34 -16.25 17.72 -6.69
C LEU A 34 -17.06 16.49 -7.16
N TRP A 35 -17.73 15.78 -6.25
CA TRP A 35 -18.58 14.65 -6.61
C TRP A 35 -19.74 15.11 -7.53
N PRO A 36 -19.88 14.55 -8.75
CA PRO A 36 -20.90 15.01 -9.71
C PRO A 36 -22.35 14.92 -9.20
N LYS A 37 -22.65 14.00 -8.29
CA LYS A 37 -23.96 13.93 -7.64
C LYS A 37 -24.36 15.24 -6.95
N GLY A 38 -23.38 15.96 -6.39
CA GLY A 38 -23.58 17.28 -5.79
C GLY A 38 -24.20 18.30 -6.74
N LEU A 39 -23.81 18.27 -8.02
CA LEU A 39 -24.37 19.16 -9.04
C LEU A 39 -25.80 18.76 -9.43
N LEU A 40 -26.11 17.47 -9.44
CA LEU A 40 -27.46 16.97 -9.72
C LEU A 40 -28.44 17.36 -8.62
N TRP A 41 -28.05 17.27 -7.35
CA TRP A 41 -28.86 17.77 -6.23
C TRP A 41 -29.16 19.26 -6.38
N LEU A 42 -28.15 20.07 -6.68
CA LEU A 42 -28.32 21.51 -6.87
C LEU A 42 -29.30 21.82 -8.01
N ARG A 43 -29.21 21.10 -9.14
CA ARG A 43 -30.10 21.26 -10.29
C ARG A 43 -31.55 20.89 -9.96
N ALA A 44 -31.75 19.81 -9.22
CA ALA A 44 -33.06 19.35 -8.74
C ALA A 44 -33.71 20.30 -7.72
N GLY A 45 -33.17 21.51 -7.49
CA GLY A 45 -33.70 22.46 -6.51
C GLY A 45 -33.53 21.99 -5.06
N ARG A 46 -32.69 20.97 -4.81
CA ARG A 46 -32.33 20.54 -3.46
C ARG A 46 -31.28 21.53 -2.95
N HIS A 47 -31.74 22.73 -2.57
CA HIS A 47 -30.95 23.92 -2.18
C HIS A 47 -30.10 23.75 -0.90
N THR A 48 -30.02 22.53 -0.36
CA THR A 48 -29.37 22.23 0.89
C THR A 48 -28.74 20.87 0.75
N VAL A 49 -27.43 20.80 0.62
CA VAL A 49 -26.77 19.53 0.90
C VAL A 49 -25.76 19.81 2.01
N HIS A 50 -26.27 19.59 3.22
CA HIS A 50 -25.58 19.62 4.50
C HIS A 50 -24.55 20.76 4.69
N PRO A 51 -24.98 22.03 4.78
CA PRO A 51 -24.05 23.08 5.20
C PRO A 51 -23.47 22.73 6.59
N PRO A 52 -22.15 22.90 6.79
CA PRO A 52 -21.56 22.72 8.10
C PRO A 52 -22.08 23.79 9.06
N GLN A 53 -22.01 23.53 10.37
CA GLN A 53 -22.35 24.55 11.38
C GLN A 53 -21.38 25.73 11.31
N ALA A 54 -20.11 25.45 11.07
CA ALA A 54 -19.06 26.43 10.91
C ALA A 54 -17.87 25.83 10.13
N VAL A 55 -17.03 26.72 9.63
CA VAL A 55 -15.71 26.38 9.05
C VAL A 55 -14.62 26.89 9.98
N VAL A 56 -13.64 26.05 10.26
CA VAL A 56 -12.51 26.36 11.15
C VAL A 56 -11.20 26.22 10.38
N TRP A 57 -10.34 27.25 10.43
CA TRP A 57 -9.06 27.33 9.73
C TRP A 57 -7.88 27.40 10.71
N PRO A 58 -7.45 26.26 11.29
CA PRO A 58 -6.26 26.21 12.13
C PRO A 58 -4.99 26.48 11.32
N SER A 59 -4.02 27.15 11.92
CA SER A 59 -2.70 27.44 11.33
C SER A 59 -1.56 26.59 11.91
N SER A 60 -1.86 25.71 12.87
CA SER A 60 -0.91 24.77 13.45
C SER A 60 -1.57 23.44 13.83
N ALA A 61 -0.76 22.39 14.01
CA ALA A 61 -1.25 21.08 14.42
C ALA A 61 -1.77 21.09 15.88
N GLU A 62 -1.25 21.98 16.71
CA GLU A 62 -1.72 22.23 18.07
C GLU A 62 -3.15 22.80 18.05
N GLN A 63 -3.41 23.79 17.20
CA GLN A 63 -4.77 24.33 17.04
C GLN A 63 -5.75 23.27 16.53
N VAL A 64 -5.33 22.37 15.63
CA VAL A 64 -6.14 21.21 15.23
C VAL A 64 -6.53 20.37 16.46
N GLY A 65 -5.57 20.04 17.31
CA GLY A 65 -5.82 19.28 18.55
C GLY A 65 -6.77 19.99 19.51
N ASP A 66 -6.60 21.30 19.70
CA ASP A 66 -7.42 22.11 20.58
C ASP A 66 -8.87 22.19 20.09
N VAL A 67 -9.08 22.37 18.78
CA VAL A 67 -10.40 22.34 18.15
C VAL A 67 -11.06 20.96 18.34
N LEU A 68 -10.33 19.86 18.10
CA LEU A 68 -10.87 18.52 18.30
C LEU A 68 -11.28 18.26 19.75
N ARG A 69 -10.51 18.76 20.74
CA ARG A 69 -10.89 18.67 22.17
C ARG A 69 -12.20 19.42 22.47
N CYS A 70 -12.34 20.65 21.94
CA CYS A 70 -13.55 21.46 22.14
C CYS A 70 -14.81 20.78 21.57
N LEU A 71 -14.69 20.19 20.38
CA LEU A 71 -15.79 19.53 19.66
C LEU A 71 -16.08 18.14 20.24
N GLY A 72 -15.04 17.37 20.55
CA GLY A 72 -15.14 16.04 21.17
C GLY A 72 -15.83 16.06 22.52
N ALA A 73 -15.58 17.07 23.35
CA ALA A 73 -16.28 17.27 24.63
C ALA A 73 -17.82 17.43 24.49
N ARG A 74 -18.29 17.75 23.28
CA ARG A 74 -19.72 17.95 22.95
C ARG A 74 -20.26 16.90 21.98
N GLY A 75 -19.43 15.94 21.55
CA GLY A 75 -19.80 14.95 20.54
C GLY A 75 -20.13 15.55 19.17
N ILE A 76 -19.57 16.72 18.84
CA ILE A 76 -19.83 17.40 17.56
C ILE A 76 -18.90 16.79 16.49
N PRO A 77 -19.46 16.28 15.37
CA PRO A 77 -18.65 15.71 14.30
C PRO A 77 -17.76 16.74 13.60
N VAL A 78 -16.65 16.25 13.07
CA VAL A 78 -15.63 17.03 12.36
C VAL A 78 -15.36 16.40 11.01
N VAL A 79 -15.36 17.22 9.96
CA VAL A 79 -14.95 16.80 8.61
C VAL A 79 -13.63 17.48 8.26
N PRO A 80 -12.52 16.72 8.16
CA PRO A 80 -11.25 17.25 7.68
C PRO A 80 -11.38 17.65 6.22
N PHE A 81 -10.89 18.83 5.87
CA PHE A 81 -11.01 19.39 4.53
C PHE A 81 -9.64 19.90 4.05
N GLY A 82 -9.15 19.31 2.96
CA GLY A 82 -7.98 19.81 2.25
C GLY A 82 -8.39 20.89 1.25
N ALA A 83 -8.39 20.53 -0.03
CA ALA A 83 -8.81 21.42 -1.12
C ALA A 83 -10.16 21.04 -1.76
N GLY A 84 -10.88 20.04 -1.21
CA GLY A 84 -12.23 19.69 -1.66
C GLY A 84 -12.33 19.01 -3.03
N SER A 85 -11.23 18.48 -3.57
CA SER A 85 -11.19 17.82 -4.90
C SER A 85 -11.67 16.37 -4.92
N GLY A 86 -12.10 15.83 -3.79
CA GLY A 86 -12.68 14.49 -3.73
C GLY A 86 -13.89 14.34 -4.66
N VAL A 87 -14.11 13.12 -5.14
CA VAL A 87 -15.20 12.80 -6.09
C VAL A 87 -16.11 11.69 -5.58
N CYS A 88 -16.08 11.43 -4.27
CA CYS A 88 -16.84 10.35 -3.63
C CYS A 88 -17.66 10.83 -2.42
N GLY A 89 -17.76 12.14 -2.19
CA GLY A 89 -18.47 12.72 -1.05
C GLY A 89 -17.67 12.61 0.27
N GLY A 90 -16.35 12.46 0.20
CA GLY A 90 -15.49 12.21 1.37
C GLY A 90 -15.42 13.41 2.34
N THR A 91 -15.67 14.62 1.84
CA THR A 91 -15.67 15.84 2.65
C THR A 91 -17.06 16.46 2.79
N LEU A 92 -18.13 15.71 2.51
CA LEU A 92 -19.49 16.17 2.75
C LEU A 92 -19.76 16.24 4.26
N PRO A 93 -20.23 17.36 4.82
CA PRO A 93 -20.86 17.35 6.12
C PRO A 93 -22.11 16.46 6.04
N LEU A 94 -22.44 15.65 7.05
CA LEU A 94 -23.63 14.79 7.04
C LEU A 94 -24.52 14.96 8.27
N ARG A 95 -23.96 15.40 9.41
CA ARG A 95 -24.62 15.36 10.73
C ARG A 95 -24.47 16.64 11.53
N GLY A 96 -24.64 17.79 10.86
CA GLY A 96 -24.38 19.09 11.48
C GLY A 96 -22.90 19.21 11.86
N ASP A 97 -22.02 18.85 10.94
CA ASP A 97 -20.60 18.74 11.22
C ASP A 97 -19.94 20.14 11.24
N VAL A 98 -18.78 20.24 11.88
CA VAL A 98 -17.85 21.36 11.70
C VAL A 98 -16.81 20.94 10.66
N VAL A 99 -16.58 21.79 9.67
CA VAL A 99 -15.53 21.56 8.68
C VAL A 99 -14.22 22.14 9.19
N LEU A 100 -13.17 21.32 9.19
CA LEU A 100 -11.83 21.69 9.61
C LEU A 100 -10.91 21.79 8.39
N ASP A 101 -10.65 23.01 7.93
CA ASP A 101 -9.88 23.29 6.74
C ASP A 101 -8.39 23.47 7.03
N LEU A 102 -7.59 22.59 6.44
CA LEU A 102 -6.17 22.47 6.72
C LEU A 102 -5.28 23.33 5.82
N LYS A 103 -5.82 24.10 4.86
CA LYS A 103 -5.01 24.84 3.87
C LYS A 103 -4.04 25.88 4.45
N LYS A 104 -4.22 26.34 5.69
CA LYS A 104 -3.22 27.19 6.36
C LYS A 104 -1.96 26.43 6.81
N LEU A 105 -2.02 25.10 6.87
CA LEU A 105 -0.87 24.21 7.06
C LEU A 105 -0.23 23.92 5.68
N CYS A 106 0.42 24.89 5.05
CA CYS A 106 0.86 24.82 3.65
C CYS A 106 2.37 24.92 3.42
N ARG A 107 3.20 24.73 4.44
CA ARG A 107 4.66 24.88 4.31
C ARG A 107 5.38 23.59 3.94
N LEU A 108 6.32 23.71 3.00
CA LEU A 108 7.42 22.74 2.83
C LEU A 108 8.52 23.10 3.84
N ARG A 109 8.52 22.42 4.99
CA ARG A 109 9.32 22.73 6.18
C ARG A 109 10.81 22.44 5.97
N ALA A 110 11.13 21.28 5.39
CA ALA A 110 12.51 20.87 5.14
C ALA A 110 12.59 19.95 3.91
N VAL A 111 13.75 19.95 3.25
CA VAL A 111 14.12 18.96 2.23
C VAL A 111 15.52 18.48 2.57
N ASP A 112 15.65 17.18 2.81
CA ASP A 112 16.90 16.48 3.08
C ASP A 112 17.39 15.84 1.76
N PRO A 113 18.45 16.40 1.13
CA PRO A 113 18.94 15.92 -0.14
C PRO A 113 19.65 14.56 -0.04
N GLU A 114 20.26 14.26 1.11
CA GLU A 114 21.00 13.01 1.32
C GLU A 114 20.03 11.84 1.51
N ARG A 115 19.01 12.01 2.35
CA ARG A 115 17.97 10.99 2.58
C ARG A 115 16.91 10.97 1.49
N ARG A 116 16.83 12.05 0.71
CA ARG A 116 15.75 12.29 -0.27
C ARG A 116 14.39 12.25 0.39
N LEU A 117 14.24 13.06 1.45
CA LEU A 117 13.01 13.21 2.22
C LEU A 117 12.58 14.68 2.26
N ALA A 118 11.29 14.93 2.29
CA ALA A 118 10.70 16.26 2.38
C ALA A 118 9.66 16.28 3.50
N ASP A 119 9.82 17.21 4.44
CA ASP A 119 8.85 17.46 5.52
C ASP A 119 7.87 18.53 5.04
N VAL A 120 6.59 18.16 4.92
CA VAL A 120 5.56 19.00 4.30
C VAL A 120 4.28 19.02 5.13
N GLU A 121 3.65 20.18 5.23
CA GLU A 121 2.35 20.34 5.89
C GLU A 121 1.18 19.87 5.00
N ALA A 122 0.16 19.27 5.62
CA ALA A 122 -0.91 18.53 4.93
C ALA A 122 -1.83 19.40 4.05
N GLY A 123 -1.90 20.70 4.31
CA GLY A 123 -2.67 21.67 3.54
C GLY A 123 -1.98 22.17 2.28
N MET A 124 -0.69 21.86 2.07
CA MET A 124 0.05 22.34 0.89
C MET A 124 -0.59 21.81 -0.39
N ILE A 125 -0.89 22.71 -1.34
CA ILE A 125 -1.44 22.37 -2.65
C ILE A 125 -0.36 21.68 -3.48
N GLY A 126 -0.77 20.69 -4.27
CA GLY A 126 0.17 19.86 -5.03
C GLY A 126 1.10 20.66 -5.93
N GLU A 127 0.56 21.58 -6.72
CA GLU A 127 1.36 22.44 -7.59
C GLU A 127 2.42 23.24 -6.80
N ASP A 128 2.04 23.82 -5.67
CA ASP A 128 2.97 24.57 -4.82
C ASP A 128 4.07 23.65 -4.26
N TYR A 129 3.72 22.42 -3.89
CA TYR A 129 4.65 21.41 -3.39
C TYR A 129 5.70 21.04 -4.44
N GLU A 130 5.28 20.69 -5.66
CA GLU A 130 6.22 20.32 -6.73
C GLU A 130 7.06 21.52 -7.18
N GLN A 131 6.50 22.73 -7.28
CA GLN A 131 7.29 23.92 -7.58
C GLN A 131 8.35 24.21 -6.51
N ALA A 132 8.01 24.02 -5.23
CA ALA A 132 8.94 24.22 -4.13
C ALA A 132 10.06 23.17 -4.09
N LEU A 133 9.79 21.93 -4.51
CA LEU A 133 10.81 20.89 -4.71
C LEU A 133 11.67 21.17 -5.94
N ALA A 134 11.07 21.59 -7.05
CA ALA A 134 11.77 21.86 -8.30
C ALA A 134 12.83 22.95 -8.15
N ARG A 135 12.54 24.01 -7.37
CA ARG A 135 13.52 25.06 -7.00
C ARG A 135 14.76 24.52 -6.27
N ARG A 136 14.69 23.31 -5.72
CA ARG A 136 15.77 22.62 -5.01
C ARG A 136 16.34 21.44 -5.81
N GLY A 137 15.94 21.27 -7.07
CA GLY A 137 16.39 20.17 -7.93
C GLY A 137 15.71 18.82 -7.67
N PHE A 138 14.58 18.81 -6.96
CA PHE A 138 13.82 17.60 -6.63
C PHE A 138 12.43 17.60 -7.25
N THR A 139 11.80 16.43 -7.27
CA THR A 139 10.38 16.22 -7.56
C THR A 139 9.82 15.18 -6.60
N GLY A 140 8.55 15.32 -6.23
CA GLY A 140 7.81 14.28 -5.52
C GLY A 140 7.32 13.20 -6.49
N GLY A 141 7.15 13.54 -7.77
CA GLY A 141 6.67 12.61 -8.80
C GLY A 141 5.20 12.21 -8.62
N HIS A 142 4.44 12.98 -7.82
CA HIS A 142 3.03 12.74 -7.55
C HIS A 142 2.16 13.75 -8.31
N PHE A 143 1.79 13.41 -9.55
CA PHE A 143 1.02 14.29 -10.43
C PHE A 143 -0.42 13.79 -10.64
N PRO A 144 -1.34 13.90 -9.65
CA PRO A 144 -2.74 13.55 -9.85
C PRO A 144 -3.40 14.53 -10.82
N SER A 145 -4.48 14.12 -11.49
CA SER A 145 -5.22 15.01 -12.40
C SER A 145 -5.80 16.25 -11.70
N SER A 146 -5.93 16.20 -10.37
CA SER A 146 -6.37 17.28 -9.48
C SER A 146 -5.23 18.14 -8.94
N MET A 147 -4.04 18.14 -9.55
CA MET A 147 -2.81 18.77 -9.01
C MET A 147 -2.99 20.21 -8.51
N TYR A 148 -3.79 21.01 -9.24
CA TYR A 148 -4.06 22.42 -8.93
C TYR A 148 -5.09 22.64 -7.82
N CYS A 149 -5.82 21.59 -7.41
CA CYS A 149 -6.92 21.69 -6.45
C CYS A 149 -6.95 20.52 -5.45
N SER A 150 -5.83 19.84 -5.23
CA SER A 150 -5.68 18.79 -4.22
C SER A 150 -4.48 19.10 -3.31
N SER A 151 -4.55 18.67 -2.05
CA SER A 151 -3.51 18.91 -1.06
C SER A 151 -2.80 17.62 -0.67
N VAL A 152 -1.58 17.74 -0.16
CA VAL A 152 -0.76 16.60 0.30
C VAL A 152 -1.52 15.70 1.29
N GLY A 153 -2.18 16.29 2.28
CA GLY A 153 -2.99 15.55 3.25
C GLY A 153 -4.18 14.84 2.61
N GLY A 154 -4.80 15.45 1.60
CA GLY A 154 -5.86 14.81 0.80
C GLY A 154 -5.36 13.60 0.04
N TRP A 155 -4.16 13.67 -0.57
CA TRP A 155 -3.54 12.53 -1.23
C TRP A 155 -3.34 11.37 -0.26
N ILE A 156 -2.76 11.64 0.92
CA ILE A 156 -2.51 10.61 1.93
C ILE A 156 -3.84 10.03 2.44
N ALA A 157 -4.82 10.88 2.76
CA ALA A 157 -6.11 10.47 3.30
C ALA A 157 -6.91 9.60 2.31
N THR A 158 -6.77 9.81 1.01
CA THR A 158 -7.52 9.07 -0.03
C THR A 158 -6.71 7.96 -0.70
N ARG A 159 -5.44 7.79 -0.31
CA ARG A 159 -4.49 6.87 -0.97
C ARG A 159 -4.37 7.16 -2.47
N GLY A 160 -4.21 8.45 -2.78
CA GLY A 160 -4.19 8.98 -4.14
C GLY A 160 -3.07 8.41 -5.02
N ALA A 161 -3.30 8.46 -6.33
CA ALA A 161 -2.35 8.06 -7.37
C ALA A 161 -2.05 9.24 -8.32
N GLY A 162 -0.78 9.40 -8.68
CA GLY A 162 -0.34 10.34 -9.70
C GLY A 162 -0.19 9.68 -11.07
N GLN A 163 -0.29 10.44 -12.15
CA GLN A 163 -0.17 9.95 -13.54
C GLN A 163 1.19 9.28 -13.83
N THR A 164 2.19 9.57 -13.01
CA THR A 164 3.55 9.02 -13.10
C THR A 164 3.84 7.88 -12.09
N SER A 165 2.78 7.29 -11.51
CA SER A 165 2.89 6.32 -10.40
C SER A 165 3.61 5.03 -10.76
N THR A 166 3.70 4.67 -12.04
CA THR A 166 4.39 3.45 -12.48
C THR A 166 5.88 3.51 -12.16
N LEU A 167 6.50 4.70 -12.25
CA LEU A 167 7.90 4.91 -11.88
C LEU A 167 8.06 5.35 -10.41
N TYR A 168 7.32 6.38 -9.98
CA TYR A 168 7.53 7.02 -8.68
C TYR A 168 6.76 6.37 -7.52
N GLY A 169 5.81 5.48 -7.82
CA GLY A 169 4.88 4.91 -6.86
C GLY A 169 3.63 5.77 -6.64
N LYS A 170 2.69 5.24 -5.86
CA LYS A 170 1.54 5.99 -5.34
C LYS A 170 1.92 6.69 -4.04
N ILE A 171 0.98 7.44 -3.45
CA ILE A 171 1.26 8.20 -2.22
C ILE A 171 1.75 7.30 -1.07
N GLU A 172 1.24 6.07 -0.96
CA GLU A 172 1.66 5.10 0.05
C GLU A 172 3.12 4.69 -0.05
N ASP A 173 3.70 4.75 -1.26
CA ASP A 173 5.11 4.45 -1.51
C ASP A 173 6.01 5.64 -1.15
N MET A 174 5.45 6.84 -1.20
CA MET A 174 6.13 8.10 -0.91
C MET A 174 6.13 8.40 0.58
N VAL A 175 5.08 8.04 1.31
CA VAL A 175 4.97 8.29 2.76
C VAL A 175 6.07 7.56 3.52
N SER A 176 6.93 8.34 4.19
CA SER A 176 7.86 7.86 5.21
C SER A 176 7.24 7.98 6.59
N ASP A 177 6.65 9.12 6.93
CA ASP A 177 6.06 9.40 8.24
C ASP A 177 4.77 10.21 8.08
N VAL A 178 3.81 9.99 8.98
CA VAL A 178 2.53 10.73 9.01
C VAL A 178 2.35 11.39 10.37
N GLY A 179 2.22 12.71 10.38
CA GLY A 179 1.74 13.49 11.51
C GLY A 179 0.22 13.50 11.53
N VAL A 180 -0.40 13.00 12.60
CA VAL A 180 -1.85 12.87 12.74
C VAL A 180 -2.31 13.36 14.11
N VAL A 181 -3.47 14.00 14.17
CA VAL A 181 -4.14 14.36 15.42
C VAL A 181 -5.39 13.50 15.59
N THR A 182 -5.48 12.76 16.69
CA THR A 182 -6.63 11.87 17.01
C THR A 182 -7.77 12.62 17.70
N ALA A 183 -8.91 11.95 17.91
CA ALA A 183 -10.12 12.57 18.47
C ALA A 183 -9.94 13.14 19.88
N ASP A 184 -8.94 12.66 20.65
CA ASP A 184 -8.56 13.21 21.95
C ASP A 184 -7.72 14.51 21.84
N GLY A 185 -7.46 14.96 20.62
CA GLY A 185 -6.66 16.14 20.29
C GLY A 185 -5.16 15.97 20.46
N ARG A 186 -4.66 14.74 20.70
CA ARG A 186 -3.23 14.50 20.77
C ARG A 186 -2.64 14.34 19.38
N ARG A 187 -1.47 14.95 19.18
CA ARG A 187 -0.67 14.78 17.97
C ARG A 187 0.27 13.58 18.11
N HIS A 188 0.31 12.74 17.08
CA HIS A 188 1.17 11.59 16.94
C HIS A 188 1.97 11.70 15.64
N VAL A 189 3.23 11.28 15.68
CA VAL A 189 4.02 11.04 14.47
C VAL A 189 4.15 9.53 14.35
N VAL A 190 3.61 9.00 13.26
CA VAL A 190 3.57 7.58 12.95
C VAL A 190 4.56 7.35 11.83
N SER A 191 5.72 6.82 12.19
CA SER A 191 6.73 6.42 11.23
C SER A 191 6.26 5.17 10.48
N GLY A 192 6.43 5.20 9.17
CA GLY A 192 6.53 3.99 8.37
C GLY A 192 7.82 3.25 8.71
N PRO A 193 7.92 1.98 8.32
CA PRO A 193 9.12 1.18 8.60
C PRO A 193 10.36 1.87 8.00
N PRO A 194 11.42 2.17 8.80
CA PRO A 194 12.63 2.82 8.32
C PRO A 194 13.20 2.01 7.16
N GLY A 195 13.22 2.66 6.01
CA GLY A 195 13.67 2.08 4.77
C GLY A 195 13.06 0.73 4.37
N ARG A 196 11.76 0.47 4.50
CA ARG A 196 11.27 -0.92 4.34
C ARG A 196 12.10 -1.82 5.28
N GLY A 197 11.93 -1.68 6.60
CA GLY A 197 12.65 -2.45 7.63
C GLY A 197 11.85 -2.50 8.94
N MET A 198 11.75 -3.71 9.52
CA MET A 198 11.14 -4.19 10.80
C MET A 198 10.03 -3.37 11.52
N GLY A 199 9.01 -4.08 12.00
CA GLY A 199 7.84 -3.55 12.73
C GLY A 199 6.62 -3.35 11.83
N ALA A 200 5.41 -3.43 12.40
CA ALA A 200 4.18 -3.27 11.63
C ALA A 200 4.07 -1.85 11.04
N GLY A 201 3.68 -1.76 9.76
CA GLY A 201 3.57 -0.51 9.00
C GLY A 201 2.34 0.30 9.38
N PHE A 202 2.17 0.65 10.66
CA PHE A 202 0.96 1.34 11.16
C PHE A 202 0.66 2.66 10.45
N ALA A 203 1.65 3.35 9.87
CA ALA A 203 1.43 4.50 9.01
C ALA A 203 0.46 4.16 7.86
N GLN A 204 0.54 2.96 7.29
CA GLN A 204 -0.30 2.48 6.20
C GLN A 204 -1.75 2.19 6.61
N LEU A 205 -2.05 2.09 7.91
CA LEU A 205 -3.43 2.10 8.42
C LEU A 205 -4.03 3.51 8.41
N LEU A 206 -3.20 4.56 8.45
CA LEU A 206 -3.63 5.96 8.36
C LEU A 206 -3.74 6.43 6.90
N VAL A 207 -2.87 5.93 6.01
CA VAL A 207 -2.97 6.18 4.56
C VAL A 207 -4.26 5.54 4.03
N GLY A 208 -5.09 6.33 3.34
CA GLY A 208 -6.40 5.88 2.87
C GLY A 208 -7.51 5.92 3.92
N SER A 209 -7.27 6.51 5.10
CA SER A 209 -8.28 6.57 6.18
C SER A 209 -9.41 7.58 5.97
N GLU A 210 -9.31 8.46 4.97
CA GLU A 210 -10.30 9.50 4.65
C GLU A 210 -10.71 10.35 5.87
N GLY A 211 -9.80 10.55 6.82
CA GLY A 211 -10.05 11.34 8.02
C GLY A 211 -10.88 10.63 9.10
N VAL A 212 -11.21 9.34 8.95
CA VAL A 212 -12.01 8.61 9.96
C VAL A 212 -11.20 8.20 11.19
N TYR A 213 -9.86 8.16 11.11
CA TYR A 213 -8.99 7.78 12.23
C TYR A 213 -8.31 8.98 12.90
N GLY A 214 -8.22 10.11 12.20
CA GLY A 214 -7.46 11.28 12.64
C GLY A 214 -7.36 12.34 11.56
N VAL A 215 -6.94 13.53 11.95
CA VAL A 215 -6.64 14.65 11.05
C VAL A 215 -5.16 14.64 10.72
N ILE A 216 -4.80 14.40 9.47
CA ILE A 216 -3.40 14.44 9.01
C ILE A 216 -2.95 15.91 8.95
N THR A 217 -1.91 16.28 9.70
CA THR A 217 -1.43 17.67 9.80
C THR A 217 -0.16 17.93 9.00
N ASP A 218 0.67 16.91 8.83
CA ASP A 218 1.93 16.98 8.11
C ASP A 218 2.43 15.57 7.78
N ALA A 219 3.40 15.46 6.88
CA ALA A 219 4.00 14.21 6.49
C ALA A 219 5.47 14.39 6.09
N ARG A 220 6.24 13.31 6.25
CA ARG A 220 7.54 13.17 5.62
C ARG A 220 7.40 12.31 4.38
N LEU A 221 7.72 12.85 3.21
CA LEU A 221 7.58 12.19 1.92
C LEU A 221 8.93 11.94 1.27
N ARG A 222 9.08 10.81 0.59
CA ARG A 222 10.23 10.49 -0.26
C ARG A 222 10.17 11.33 -1.53
N VAL A 223 11.30 11.92 -1.87
CA VAL A 223 11.48 12.71 -3.10
C VAL A 223 12.54 12.07 -3.99
N ARG A 224 12.64 12.56 -5.23
CA ARG A 224 13.64 12.14 -6.22
C ARG A 224 14.31 13.37 -6.82
N PRO A 225 15.57 13.26 -7.28
CA PRO A 225 16.12 14.27 -8.16
C PRO A 225 15.19 14.48 -9.37
N ALA A 226 15.11 15.72 -9.86
CA ALA A 226 14.40 15.99 -11.09
C ALA A 226 15.01 15.16 -12.26
N PRO A 227 14.18 14.60 -13.16
CA PRO A 227 14.67 13.74 -14.23
C PRO A 227 15.53 14.52 -15.23
N GLU A 228 16.68 13.97 -15.61
CA GLU A 228 17.58 14.57 -16.62
C GLU A 228 17.07 14.38 -18.04
N SER A 229 16.37 13.27 -18.28
CA SER A 229 15.82 12.92 -19.59
C SER A 229 14.36 12.53 -19.46
N ARG A 230 13.57 12.97 -20.45
CA ARG A 230 12.18 12.56 -20.64
C ARG A 230 11.97 12.18 -22.10
N ARG A 231 11.47 10.97 -22.34
CA ARG A 231 11.15 10.44 -23.68
C ARG A 231 9.70 10.04 -23.79
N PHE A 232 9.13 10.18 -24.99
CA PHE A 232 7.68 10.05 -25.25
C PHE A 232 7.44 9.06 -26.38
N ARG A 233 6.49 8.12 -26.20
CA ARG A 233 6.06 7.22 -27.26
C ARG A 233 4.55 7.03 -27.24
N ALA A 234 3.95 6.99 -28.43
CA ALA A 234 2.58 6.56 -28.62
C ALA A 234 2.57 5.32 -29.51
N LEU A 235 1.82 4.28 -29.12
CA LEU A 235 1.66 3.07 -29.93
C LEU A 235 0.18 2.83 -30.23
N ARG A 236 -0.10 2.28 -31.41
CA ARG A 236 -1.44 1.86 -31.83
C ARG A 236 -1.56 0.35 -31.87
N PHE A 237 -2.61 -0.18 -31.26
CA PHE A 237 -2.97 -1.59 -31.26
C PHE A 237 -4.25 -1.83 -32.06
N SER A 238 -4.36 -3.00 -32.66
CA SER A 238 -5.54 -3.41 -33.43
C SER A 238 -6.76 -3.73 -32.56
N SER A 239 -6.53 -4.06 -31.28
CA SER A 239 -7.57 -4.36 -30.30
C SER A 239 -7.14 -3.98 -28.88
N LEU A 240 -8.13 -3.80 -27.99
CA LEU A 240 -7.89 -3.54 -26.58
C LEU A 240 -7.10 -4.67 -25.91
N LYS A 241 -7.45 -5.94 -26.19
CA LYS A 241 -6.75 -7.10 -25.65
C LYS A 241 -5.27 -7.07 -26.00
N SER A 242 -4.92 -6.79 -27.27
CA SER A 242 -3.53 -6.70 -27.70
C SER A 242 -2.78 -5.56 -27.00
N GLY A 243 -3.43 -4.43 -26.76
CA GLY A 243 -2.86 -3.32 -26.00
C GLY A 243 -2.60 -3.70 -24.53
N LEU A 244 -3.55 -4.37 -23.87
CA LEU A 244 -3.40 -4.84 -22.49
C LEU A 244 -2.30 -5.90 -22.37
N ASP A 245 -2.25 -6.84 -23.31
CA ASP A 245 -1.16 -7.84 -23.39
C ASP A 245 0.20 -7.15 -23.56
N GLY A 246 0.28 -6.09 -24.36
CA GLY A 246 1.48 -5.27 -24.52
C GLY A 246 1.90 -4.58 -23.22
N VAL A 247 0.98 -3.89 -22.54
CA VAL A 247 1.25 -3.24 -21.26
C VAL A 247 1.74 -4.25 -20.21
N ARG A 248 1.07 -5.41 -20.11
CA ARG A 248 1.44 -6.49 -19.20
C ARG A 248 2.85 -7.01 -19.50
N ARG A 249 3.16 -7.35 -20.76
CA ARG A 249 4.50 -7.81 -21.19
C ARG A 249 5.59 -6.81 -20.81
N LEU A 250 5.34 -5.52 -21.05
CA LEU A 250 6.30 -4.44 -20.76
C LEU A 250 6.61 -4.37 -19.26
N LEU A 251 5.59 -4.36 -18.40
CA LEU A 251 5.77 -4.24 -16.94
C LEU A 251 6.35 -5.51 -16.32
N GLN A 252 5.96 -6.69 -16.79
CA GLN A 252 6.51 -7.98 -16.32
C GLN A 252 7.94 -8.23 -16.82
N ALA A 253 8.38 -7.54 -17.89
CA ALA A 253 9.78 -7.51 -18.30
C ALA A 253 10.65 -6.55 -17.46
N GLY A 254 10.06 -5.84 -16.49
CA GLY A 254 10.76 -4.94 -15.58
C GLY A 254 10.92 -3.50 -16.09
N VAL A 255 10.33 -3.16 -17.24
CA VAL A 255 10.36 -1.78 -17.78
C VAL A 255 9.47 -0.88 -16.91
N ARG A 256 9.96 0.29 -16.49
CA ARG A 256 9.23 1.21 -15.61
C ARG A 256 9.08 2.62 -16.20
N PRO A 257 8.31 2.78 -17.29
CA PRO A 257 7.91 4.12 -17.76
C PRO A 257 7.24 4.90 -16.62
N ALA A 258 7.44 6.21 -16.59
CA ALA A 258 6.71 7.10 -15.70
C ALA A 258 5.20 7.04 -15.97
N VAL A 259 4.79 7.17 -17.23
CA VAL A 259 3.38 7.10 -17.64
C VAL A 259 3.15 5.85 -18.49
N VAL A 260 2.08 5.12 -18.17
CA VAL A 260 1.50 4.07 -19.02
C VAL A 260 0.00 4.28 -19.05
N ARG A 261 -0.55 4.59 -20.22
CA ARG A 261 -1.99 4.82 -20.35
C ARG A 261 -2.54 4.25 -21.65
N LEU A 262 -3.37 3.23 -21.55
CA LEU A 262 -4.03 2.61 -22.70
C LEU A 262 -5.46 3.11 -22.80
N TYR A 263 -5.83 3.66 -23.95
CA TYR A 263 -7.19 4.08 -24.25
C TYR A 263 -7.91 3.01 -25.06
N ASP A 264 -9.17 2.72 -24.73
CA ASP A 264 -10.00 1.87 -25.59
C ASP A 264 -10.22 2.53 -26.97
N ALA A 265 -10.82 1.81 -27.90
CA ALA A 265 -10.94 2.31 -29.28
C ALA A 265 -11.75 3.62 -29.38
N ILE A 266 -12.71 3.85 -28.49
CA ILE A 266 -13.57 5.04 -28.49
C ILE A 266 -12.81 6.21 -27.89
N ASP A 267 -12.22 6.03 -26.71
CA ASP A 267 -11.41 7.07 -26.08
C ASP A 267 -10.20 7.44 -26.97
N SER A 268 -9.65 6.46 -27.69
CA SER A 268 -8.59 6.69 -28.69
C SER A 268 -9.04 7.55 -29.85
N LEU A 269 -10.26 7.34 -30.35
CA LEU A 269 -10.85 8.20 -31.37
C LEU A 269 -11.02 9.64 -30.85
N ILE A 270 -11.53 9.81 -29.63
CA ILE A 270 -11.69 11.12 -28.97
C ILE A 270 -10.33 11.81 -28.79
N LEU A 271 -9.32 11.09 -28.32
CA LEU A 271 -7.96 11.58 -28.14
C LEU A 271 -7.39 12.12 -29.47
N ARG A 272 -7.54 11.38 -30.57
CA ARG A 272 -7.09 11.81 -31.90
C ARG A 272 -7.89 13.01 -32.42
N MET A 273 -9.22 13.03 -32.26
CA MET A 273 -10.06 14.15 -32.70
C MET A 273 -9.79 15.44 -31.94
N GLY A 274 -9.46 15.34 -30.64
CA GLY A 274 -9.01 16.46 -29.83
C GLY A 274 -7.62 16.97 -30.22
N SER A 275 -6.90 16.24 -31.08
CA SER A 275 -5.49 16.48 -31.43
C SER A 275 -5.28 17.19 -32.79
N VAL A 276 -6.33 17.44 -33.58
CA VAL A 276 -6.15 17.96 -34.96
C VAL A 276 -6.19 19.49 -35.05
N LYS A 277 -5.01 20.11 -35.06
CA LYS A 277 -4.63 21.15 -36.04
C LYS A 277 -3.41 20.64 -36.80
N GLY A 278 -3.63 19.81 -37.81
CA GLY A 278 -2.58 19.28 -38.68
C GLY A 278 -3.18 18.47 -39.82
N ASP A 279 -2.74 18.77 -41.04
CA ASP A 279 -3.32 18.32 -42.31
C ASP A 279 -3.40 16.79 -42.44
N SER A 280 -4.61 16.26 -42.54
CA SER A 280 -4.85 14.93 -43.12
C SER A 280 -5.93 15.06 -44.21
N PRO A 281 -5.62 14.80 -45.50
CA PRO A 281 -6.53 15.10 -46.61
C PRO A 281 -7.79 14.22 -46.70
N ALA A 282 -7.93 13.15 -45.91
CA ALA A 282 -8.91 12.10 -46.20
C ALA A 282 -10.24 12.18 -45.38
N ALA A 283 -10.31 12.95 -44.29
CA ALA A 283 -11.53 13.06 -43.46
C ALA A 283 -12.29 14.39 -43.63
N GLY A 284 -11.85 15.24 -44.57
CA GLY A 284 -12.27 16.64 -44.67
C GLY A 284 -13.60 16.91 -45.38
N SER A 285 -14.14 16.01 -46.21
CA SER A 285 -15.24 16.39 -47.13
C SER A 285 -16.65 16.34 -46.51
N LEU A 286 -16.88 15.52 -45.48
CA LEU A 286 -18.20 15.40 -44.83
C LEU A 286 -18.39 16.40 -43.68
N LEU A 287 -17.34 16.62 -42.88
CA LEU A 287 -17.35 17.52 -41.73
C LEU A 287 -17.28 19.01 -42.12
N ALA A 288 -16.68 19.33 -43.27
CA ALA A 288 -16.72 20.69 -43.82
C ALA A 288 -18.14 21.12 -44.21
N ARG A 289 -18.96 20.20 -44.73
CA ARG A 289 -20.38 20.47 -45.08
C ARG A 289 -21.29 20.62 -43.85
N LEU A 290 -20.93 20.04 -42.71
CA LEU A 290 -21.68 20.15 -41.46
C LEU A 290 -21.32 21.41 -40.64
N ARG A 291 -20.20 22.08 -40.94
CA ARG A 291 -19.75 23.30 -40.24
C ARG A 291 -20.34 24.60 -40.79
N SER A 292 -20.90 24.60 -42.00
CA SER A 292 -21.39 25.82 -42.66
C SER A 292 -22.87 26.17 -42.45
N ALA A 293 -23.60 25.47 -41.57
CA ALA A 293 -24.98 25.81 -41.23
C ALA A 293 -25.14 26.29 -39.77
N GLY A 294 -25.45 27.57 -39.58
CA GLY A 294 -26.28 28.13 -38.49
C GLY A 294 -25.80 28.02 -37.03
N LYS A 295 -24.94 28.94 -36.57
CA LYS A 295 -24.40 28.98 -35.19
C LYS A 295 -25.42 29.27 -34.04
N GLY A 296 -26.66 29.66 -34.33
CA GLY A 296 -27.69 29.92 -33.30
C GLY A 296 -28.74 28.79 -33.14
N LEU A 297 -29.13 28.14 -34.23
CA LEU A 297 -30.16 27.09 -34.23
C LEU A 297 -29.57 25.69 -33.95
N VAL A 298 -28.30 25.48 -34.31
CA VAL A 298 -27.59 24.19 -34.18
C VAL A 298 -27.24 23.84 -32.74
N HIS A 299 -27.15 24.81 -31.81
CA HIS A 299 -26.87 24.49 -30.41
C HIS A 299 -28.05 23.75 -29.74
N GLY A 300 -29.29 24.22 -29.94
CA GLY A 300 -30.50 23.57 -29.44
C GLY A 300 -30.90 22.28 -30.18
N MET A 301 -30.47 22.12 -31.45
CA MET A 301 -30.64 20.85 -32.19
C MET A 301 -29.57 19.82 -31.81
N LYS A 302 -28.32 20.23 -31.58
CA LYS A 302 -27.26 19.35 -31.03
C LYS A 302 -27.58 18.88 -29.62
N GLN A 303 -28.10 19.76 -28.76
CA GLN A 303 -28.50 19.38 -27.40
C GLN A 303 -29.66 18.37 -27.40
N ARG A 304 -30.65 18.53 -28.29
CA ARG A 304 -31.74 17.55 -28.44
C ARG A 304 -31.27 16.21 -28.99
N ALA A 305 -30.46 16.20 -30.05
CA ALA A 305 -29.91 14.95 -30.60
C ALA A 305 -28.96 14.23 -29.63
N THR A 306 -28.12 14.98 -28.88
CA THR A 306 -27.28 14.43 -27.81
C THR A 306 -28.14 13.87 -26.68
N ARG A 307 -29.21 14.57 -26.29
CA ARG A 307 -30.14 14.10 -25.25
C ARG A 307 -30.88 12.82 -25.69
N GLU A 308 -31.38 12.77 -26.92
CA GLU A 308 -32.07 11.61 -27.47
C GLU A 308 -31.15 10.38 -27.58
N LEU A 309 -29.87 10.59 -27.95
CA LEU A 309 -28.84 9.55 -27.91
C LEU A 309 -28.55 9.04 -26.50
N LEU A 310 -28.52 9.94 -25.50
CA LEU A 310 -28.29 9.61 -24.10
C LEU A 310 -29.52 9.00 -23.40
N GLU A 311 -30.74 9.29 -23.87
CA GLU A 311 -31.99 8.67 -23.42
C GLU A 311 -32.19 7.25 -24.02
N HIS A 312 -31.47 6.90 -25.09
CA HIS A 312 -31.49 5.58 -25.74
C HIS A 312 -30.09 4.95 -25.90
N PRO A 313 -29.36 4.68 -24.80
CA PRO A 313 -27.94 4.29 -24.85
C PRO A 313 -27.70 2.85 -25.35
N GLU A 314 -28.72 1.99 -25.40
CA GLU A 314 -28.56 0.60 -25.84
C GLU A 314 -28.11 0.47 -27.29
N LEU A 315 -28.65 1.29 -28.19
CA LEU A 315 -28.28 1.31 -29.61
C LEU A 315 -26.81 1.71 -29.84
N PRO A 316 -26.31 2.86 -29.32
CA PRO A 316 -24.91 3.22 -29.48
C PRO A 316 -23.98 2.25 -28.76
N ASN A 317 -24.28 1.79 -27.53
CA ASN A 317 -23.43 0.82 -26.85
C ASN A 317 -23.36 -0.52 -27.61
N THR A 318 -24.49 -1.04 -28.10
CA THR A 318 -24.52 -2.30 -28.87
C THR A 318 -23.79 -2.18 -30.20
N ALA A 319 -23.90 -1.02 -30.87
CA ALA A 319 -23.13 -0.75 -32.08
C ALA A 319 -21.63 -0.69 -31.78
N LEU A 320 -21.24 -0.01 -30.70
CA LEU A 320 -19.84 0.10 -30.27
C LEU A 320 -19.25 -1.26 -29.88
N ASP A 321 -19.99 -2.09 -29.16
CA ASP A 321 -19.54 -3.43 -28.73
C ASP A 321 -19.40 -4.42 -29.91
N ARG A 322 -20.10 -4.19 -31.04
CA ARG A 322 -20.05 -5.04 -32.23
C ARG A 322 -19.04 -4.58 -33.28
N LEU A 323 -18.57 -3.34 -33.20
CA LEU A 323 -17.58 -2.81 -34.14
C LEU A 323 -16.18 -3.30 -33.75
N PRO A 324 -15.39 -3.84 -34.69
CA PRO A 324 -13.99 -4.12 -34.43
C PRO A 324 -13.24 -2.85 -34.05
N ASP A 325 -12.40 -2.90 -33.01
CA ASP A 325 -11.57 -1.75 -32.57
C ASP A 325 -10.80 -1.11 -33.74
N ALA A 326 -10.30 -1.93 -34.67
CA ALA A 326 -9.61 -1.48 -35.88
C ALA A 326 -10.47 -0.55 -36.78
N ALA A 327 -11.79 -0.77 -36.84
CA ALA A 327 -12.71 0.09 -37.60
C ALA A 327 -12.84 1.48 -36.98
N LEU A 328 -12.63 1.60 -35.66
CA LEU A 328 -12.54 2.87 -34.93
C LEU A 328 -11.11 3.43 -34.91
N GLY A 329 -10.18 2.86 -35.68
CA GLY A 329 -8.78 3.28 -35.77
C GLY A 329 -7.87 2.72 -34.65
N GLY A 330 -8.32 1.70 -33.92
CA GLY A 330 -7.54 0.98 -32.91
C GLY A 330 -7.37 1.70 -31.57
N CYS A 331 -6.68 1.05 -30.64
CA CYS A 331 -6.41 1.51 -29.28
C CYS A 331 -5.05 2.20 -29.20
N ILE A 332 -4.94 3.29 -28.43
CA ILE A 332 -3.71 4.08 -28.28
C ILE A 332 -3.12 3.88 -26.88
N LEU A 333 -1.84 3.51 -26.83
CA LEU A 333 -1.02 3.47 -25.64
C LEU A 333 -0.11 4.71 -25.61
N ILE A 334 -0.11 5.43 -24.50
CA ILE A 334 0.84 6.52 -24.22
C ILE A 334 1.88 6.01 -23.21
N LEU A 335 3.16 6.18 -23.57
CA LEU A 335 4.32 5.90 -22.73
C LEU A 335 5.15 7.17 -22.55
N VAL A 336 5.57 7.42 -21.31
CA VAL A 336 6.56 8.46 -20.99
C VAL A 336 7.62 7.84 -20.09
N PHE A 337 8.89 7.99 -20.44
CA PHE A 337 10.04 7.50 -19.68
C PHE A 337 10.78 8.68 -19.06
N GLU A 338 11.18 8.57 -17.80
CA GLU A 338 11.87 9.63 -17.05
C GLU A 338 13.02 9.07 -16.23
N GLY A 339 14.14 9.78 -16.17
CA GLY A 339 15.31 9.38 -15.38
C GLY A 339 16.64 9.80 -16.00
N ARG A 340 17.68 8.99 -15.75
CA ARG A 340 19.02 9.15 -16.33
C ARG A 340 18.99 8.79 -17.82
N GLY A 341 19.68 9.58 -18.65
CA GLY A 341 19.63 9.44 -20.11
C GLY A 341 19.92 8.03 -20.64
N THR A 342 20.99 7.38 -20.15
CA THR A 342 21.37 6.01 -20.55
C THR A 342 20.28 4.99 -20.21
N LEU A 343 19.70 5.05 -19.01
CA LEU A 343 18.66 4.12 -18.57
C LEU A 343 17.35 4.34 -19.33
N VAL A 344 16.94 5.60 -19.51
CA VAL A 344 15.73 5.97 -20.24
C VAL A 344 15.78 5.48 -21.70
N GLN A 345 16.95 5.58 -22.35
CA GLN A 345 17.15 5.08 -23.71
C GLN A 345 17.07 3.55 -23.78
N ALA A 346 17.65 2.85 -22.80
CA ALA A 346 17.61 1.39 -22.72
C ALA A 346 16.18 0.87 -22.48
N GLU A 347 15.45 1.47 -21.54
CA GLU A 347 14.06 1.11 -21.25
C GLU A 347 13.12 1.39 -22.42
N GLU A 348 13.27 2.54 -23.10
CA GLU A 348 12.49 2.87 -24.28
C GLU A 348 12.75 1.89 -25.43
N ARG A 349 14.01 1.58 -25.73
CA ARG A 349 14.37 0.62 -26.78
C ARG A 349 13.74 -0.74 -26.49
N LEU A 350 13.90 -1.23 -25.26
CA LEU A 350 13.29 -2.49 -24.85
C LEU A 350 11.76 -2.45 -24.97
N ALA A 351 11.11 -1.35 -24.61
CA ALA A 351 9.67 -1.21 -24.74
C ALA A 351 9.21 -1.30 -26.20
N ILE A 352 9.92 -0.67 -27.14
CA ILE A 352 9.59 -0.75 -28.57
C ILE A 352 9.79 -2.18 -29.08
N ASP A 353 10.92 -2.81 -28.73
CA ASP A 353 11.24 -4.18 -29.15
C ASP A 353 10.19 -5.19 -28.66
N LEU A 354 9.75 -5.07 -27.40
CA LEU A 354 8.73 -5.95 -26.80
C LEU A 354 7.33 -5.78 -27.39
N LEU A 355 7.06 -4.64 -28.03
CA LEU A 355 5.74 -4.29 -28.55
C LEU A 355 5.66 -4.36 -30.07
N ALA A 356 6.78 -4.60 -30.76
CA ALA A 356 6.89 -4.59 -32.21
C ALA A 356 5.97 -5.62 -32.90
N ASP A 357 5.67 -6.75 -32.25
CA ASP A 357 4.76 -7.79 -32.75
C ASP A 357 3.27 -7.50 -32.48
N LEU A 358 2.96 -6.56 -31.59
CA LEU A 358 1.60 -6.29 -31.12
C LEU A 358 1.04 -4.94 -31.59
N GLY A 359 1.89 -3.94 -31.76
CA GLY A 359 1.47 -2.56 -32.01
C GLY A 359 2.38 -1.81 -32.98
N THR A 360 1.84 -0.75 -33.58
CA THR A 360 2.58 0.16 -34.45
C THR A 360 3.06 1.37 -33.65
N ASP A 361 4.37 1.63 -33.63
CA ASP A 361 4.92 2.87 -33.07
C ASP A 361 4.48 4.08 -33.92
N MET A 362 3.90 5.08 -33.25
CA MET A 362 3.44 6.34 -33.84
C MET A 362 4.39 7.50 -33.52
N GLY A 363 5.48 7.25 -32.79
CA GLY A 363 6.44 8.25 -32.37
C GLY A 363 5.97 9.14 -31.22
N GLU A 364 6.58 10.31 -31.09
CA GLU A 364 6.42 11.22 -29.93
C GLU A 364 5.23 12.19 -29.96
N PRO A 365 4.80 12.76 -31.11
CA PRO A 365 3.92 13.93 -31.12
C PRO A 365 2.63 13.78 -30.31
N LEU A 366 1.95 12.64 -30.45
CA LEU A 366 0.69 12.38 -29.74
C LEU A 366 0.91 12.26 -28.22
N ALA A 367 1.99 11.60 -27.79
CA ALA A 367 2.33 11.45 -26.38
C ALA A 367 2.77 12.79 -25.74
N ARG A 368 3.48 13.64 -26.49
CA ARG A 368 3.83 15.01 -26.03
C ARG A 368 2.59 15.88 -25.86
N GLN A 369 1.72 15.88 -26.86
CA GLN A 369 0.46 16.62 -26.79
C GLN A 369 -0.41 16.14 -25.63
N TRP A 370 -0.52 14.82 -25.44
CA TRP A 370 -1.21 14.25 -24.29
C TRP A 370 -0.64 14.79 -22.98
N PHE A 371 0.69 14.79 -22.85
CA PHE A 371 1.37 15.23 -21.63
C PHE A 371 1.11 16.72 -21.34
N GLU A 372 1.11 17.58 -22.35
CA GLU A 372 0.83 19.02 -22.19
C GLU A 372 -0.63 19.30 -21.79
N HIS A 373 -1.59 18.48 -22.26
CA HIS A 373 -3.03 18.73 -22.09
C HIS A 373 -3.69 17.86 -21.02
N ARG A 374 -2.94 17.04 -20.30
CA ARG A 374 -3.45 16.03 -19.35
C ARG A 374 -4.31 16.57 -18.20
N TYR A 375 -4.27 17.87 -17.94
CA TYR A 375 -5.10 18.54 -16.92
C TYR A 375 -6.36 19.25 -17.49
N ALA A 376 -6.58 19.24 -18.81
CA ALA A 376 -7.64 20.03 -19.47
C ALA A 376 -9.04 19.35 -19.50
N ILE A 377 -9.27 18.31 -18.71
CA ILE A 377 -10.48 17.45 -18.81
C ILE A 377 -11.73 18.12 -18.21
N SER A 378 -11.63 18.73 -17.02
CA SER A 378 -12.78 19.24 -16.26
C SER A 378 -13.59 20.32 -17.00
N TYR A 379 -12.93 21.15 -17.82
CA TYR A 379 -13.61 22.18 -18.63
C TYR A 379 -14.56 21.57 -19.68
N ARG A 380 -14.22 20.39 -20.21
CA ARG A 380 -14.95 19.74 -21.31
C ARG A 380 -16.28 19.09 -20.88
N GLN A 381 -16.48 18.84 -19.58
CA GLN A 381 -17.68 18.20 -19.05
C GLN A 381 -18.87 19.18 -18.90
N SER A 382 -18.59 20.49 -18.82
CA SER A 382 -19.59 21.55 -18.60
C SER A 382 -20.76 21.52 -19.59
N GLY A 383 -20.51 21.18 -20.86
CA GLY A 383 -21.54 21.08 -21.89
C GLY A 383 -22.55 19.94 -21.69
N VAL A 384 -22.14 18.82 -21.09
CA VAL A 384 -23.04 17.69 -20.78
C VAL A 384 -24.00 18.09 -19.68
N PHE A 385 -23.48 18.70 -18.60
CA PHE A 385 -24.29 19.22 -17.50
C PHE A 385 -25.21 20.35 -17.96
N ALA A 386 -24.75 21.26 -18.82
CA ALA A 386 -25.60 22.33 -19.37
C ALA A 386 -26.72 21.78 -20.26
N GLY A 387 -26.49 20.64 -20.93
CA GLY A 387 -27.48 19.97 -21.77
C GLY A 387 -28.51 19.11 -21.02
N GLY A 388 -28.47 19.10 -19.69
CA GLY A 388 -29.42 18.34 -18.88
C GLY A 388 -28.95 16.95 -18.44
N GLY A 389 -27.81 16.46 -18.95
CA GLY A 389 -27.25 15.16 -18.60
C GLY A 389 -26.30 15.20 -17.39
N PHE A 390 -25.68 14.06 -17.10
CA PHE A 390 -24.58 13.91 -16.14
C PHE A 390 -23.39 13.18 -16.76
N ASN A 391 -22.20 13.45 -16.22
CA ASN A 391 -20.97 12.75 -16.53
C ASN A 391 -20.25 12.47 -15.21
N ASP A 392 -19.84 11.23 -15.00
CA ASP A 392 -19.04 10.86 -13.84
C ASP A 392 -18.05 9.74 -14.16
N THR A 393 -17.06 9.58 -13.31
CA THR A 393 -15.97 8.63 -13.50
C THR A 393 -15.82 7.72 -12.30
N MET A 394 -15.77 6.42 -12.59
CA MET A 394 -15.52 5.38 -11.60
C MET A 394 -14.25 4.65 -11.96
N GLU A 395 -13.32 4.67 -11.02
CA GLU A 395 -12.07 3.92 -11.12
C GLU A 395 -12.10 2.69 -10.21
N VAL A 396 -11.54 1.60 -10.75
CA VAL A 396 -11.43 0.28 -10.11
C VAL A 396 -10.07 -0.32 -10.47
N ALA A 397 -9.73 -1.48 -9.90
CA ALA A 397 -8.57 -2.24 -10.32
C ALA A 397 -8.82 -3.75 -10.27
N ALA A 398 -7.99 -4.49 -10.99
CA ALA A 398 -8.00 -5.94 -11.00
C ALA A 398 -6.62 -6.50 -11.41
N THR A 399 -6.32 -7.71 -10.97
CA THR A 399 -5.19 -8.49 -11.47
C THR A 399 -5.37 -8.78 -12.96
N TRP A 400 -4.27 -9.05 -13.68
CA TRP A 400 -4.33 -9.22 -15.14
C TRP A 400 -5.35 -10.28 -15.61
N ASP A 401 -5.45 -11.40 -14.90
CA ASP A 401 -6.39 -12.50 -15.17
C ASP A 401 -7.88 -12.12 -14.97
N ARG A 402 -8.16 -11.02 -14.27
CA ARG A 402 -9.51 -10.52 -13.98
C ARG A 402 -9.84 -9.20 -14.66
N LEU A 403 -8.84 -8.50 -15.19
CA LEU A 403 -8.98 -7.15 -15.72
C LEU A 403 -9.99 -7.05 -16.87
N LEU A 404 -9.83 -7.87 -17.91
CA LEU A 404 -10.73 -7.87 -19.05
C LEU A 404 -12.14 -8.39 -18.69
N PRO A 405 -12.30 -9.47 -17.88
CA PRO A 405 -13.60 -9.85 -17.32
C PRO A 405 -14.32 -8.70 -16.60
N VAL A 406 -13.65 -7.94 -15.73
CA VAL A 406 -14.24 -6.79 -15.02
C VAL A 406 -14.68 -5.71 -16.01
N TYR A 407 -13.84 -5.38 -17.00
CA TYR A 407 -14.18 -4.43 -18.07
C TYR A 407 -15.48 -4.81 -18.78
N VAL A 408 -15.58 -6.06 -19.22
CA VAL A 408 -16.74 -6.60 -19.95
C VAL A 408 -17.98 -6.64 -19.06
N ALA A 409 -17.85 -7.08 -17.80
CA ALA A 409 -18.96 -7.19 -16.87
C ALA A 409 -19.62 -5.83 -16.58
N VAL A 410 -18.81 -4.80 -16.29
CA VAL A 410 -19.32 -3.44 -16.03
C VAL A 410 -20.01 -2.86 -17.27
N ARG A 411 -19.39 -2.96 -18.45
CA ARG A 411 -20.02 -2.50 -19.70
C ARG A 411 -21.34 -3.21 -19.96
N ASN A 412 -21.38 -4.53 -19.83
CA ASN A 412 -22.60 -5.32 -20.03
C ASN A 412 -23.72 -4.95 -19.04
N ALA A 413 -23.38 -4.71 -17.78
CA ALA A 413 -24.35 -4.33 -16.76
C ALA A 413 -24.96 -2.94 -17.00
N LEU A 414 -24.20 -2.03 -17.63
CA LEU A 414 -24.59 -0.64 -17.82
C LEU A 414 -25.06 -0.29 -19.24
N ARG A 415 -24.83 -1.15 -20.25
CA ARG A 415 -25.07 -0.83 -21.67
C ARG A 415 -26.49 -0.33 -22.01
N ARG A 416 -27.49 -0.66 -21.19
CA ARG A 416 -28.88 -0.23 -21.36
C ARG A 416 -29.23 1.05 -20.59
N LYS A 417 -28.34 1.52 -19.72
CA LYS A 417 -28.59 2.60 -18.75
C LYS A 417 -27.87 3.89 -19.11
N VAL A 418 -26.60 3.79 -19.50
CA VAL A 418 -25.72 4.94 -19.76
C VAL A 418 -24.72 4.61 -20.87
N LEU A 419 -24.15 5.65 -21.51
CA LEU A 419 -22.96 5.48 -22.34
C LEU A 419 -21.76 5.18 -21.43
N VAL A 420 -20.98 4.16 -21.77
CA VAL A 420 -19.79 3.76 -21.00
C VAL A 420 -18.55 3.87 -21.87
N LEU A 421 -17.59 4.66 -21.40
CA LEU A 421 -16.23 4.74 -21.97
C LEU A 421 -15.24 4.22 -20.95
N ALA A 422 -14.07 3.75 -21.39
CA ALA A 422 -13.00 3.45 -20.44
C ALA A 422 -11.59 3.62 -21.00
N HIS A 423 -10.67 3.84 -20.08
CA HIS A 423 -9.25 3.71 -20.33
C HIS A 423 -8.54 3.13 -19.10
N PHE A 424 -7.30 2.71 -19.30
CA PHE A 424 -6.49 2.03 -18.31
C PHE A 424 -5.39 3.00 -17.87
N SER A 425 -5.56 3.56 -16.67
CA SER A 425 -4.89 4.78 -16.23
C SER A 425 -3.57 4.53 -15.51
N HIS A 426 -3.45 3.40 -14.82
CA HIS A 426 -2.27 2.98 -14.07
C HIS A 426 -2.09 1.48 -14.22
N ALA A 427 -0.86 1.01 -14.39
CA ALA A 427 -0.56 -0.39 -14.58
C ALA A 427 0.67 -0.81 -13.74
N TYR A 428 0.63 -2.04 -13.26
CA TYR A 428 1.58 -2.63 -12.33
C TYR A 428 2.00 -4.02 -12.82
N HIS A 429 2.92 -4.64 -12.09
CA HIS A 429 3.42 -5.96 -12.39
C HIS A 429 2.27 -7.01 -12.41
N GLU A 430 1.39 -6.94 -11.41
CA GLU A 430 0.34 -7.90 -11.13
C GLU A 430 -1.04 -7.56 -11.71
N GLY A 431 -1.25 -6.31 -12.15
CA GLY A 431 -2.54 -5.87 -12.66
C GLY A 431 -2.61 -4.40 -13.04
N CYS A 432 -3.82 -3.89 -13.19
CA CYS A 432 -4.05 -2.57 -13.76
C CYS A 432 -5.33 -1.94 -13.20
N SER A 433 -5.38 -0.61 -13.22
CA SER A 433 -6.57 0.17 -12.92
C SER A 433 -7.37 0.46 -14.19
N ILE A 434 -8.70 0.33 -14.08
CA ILE A 434 -9.65 0.69 -15.12
C ILE A 434 -10.37 1.97 -14.69
N TYR A 435 -10.43 2.94 -15.59
CA TYR A 435 -11.10 4.21 -15.40
C TYR A 435 -12.31 4.28 -16.32
N PHE A 436 -13.49 4.04 -15.78
CA PHE A 436 -14.76 4.17 -16.52
C PHE A 436 -15.26 5.60 -16.48
N THR A 437 -15.86 6.03 -17.59
CA THR A 437 -16.65 7.27 -17.68
C THR A 437 -18.08 6.90 -18.04
N PHE A 438 -19.03 7.37 -17.25
CA PHE A 438 -20.46 7.17 -17.46
C PHE A 438 -21.09 8.48 -17.90
N VAL A 439 -21.87 8.44 -18.98
CA VAL A 439 -22.63 9.60 -19.46
C VAL A 439 -24.09 9.20 -19.62
N GLY A 440 -24.97 9.92 -18.92
CA GLY A 440 -26.41 9.64 -18.91
C GLY A 440 -27.25 10.91 -18.96
N ALA A 441 -28.52 10.77 -19.31
CA ALA A 441 -29.52 11.84 -19.26
C ALA A 441 -30.89 11.26 -18.93
N ALA A 442 -31.77 12.08 -18.34
CA ALA A 442 -33.14 11.70 -18.04
C ALA A 442 -34.11 12.86 -18.32
N ARG A 443 -35.41 12.58 -18.21
CA ARG A 443 -36.48 13.55 -18.49
C ARG A 443 -36.61 14.66 -17.44
N SER A 444 -36.26 14.37 -16.18
CA SER A 444 -36.22 15.30 -15.06
C SER A 444 -34.93 15.12 -14.25
N ASP A 445 -34.60 16.11 -13.41
CA ASP A 445 -33.41 16.05 -12.55
C ASP A 445 -33.52 14.94 -11.48
N ASP A 446 -34.71 14.69 -10.92
CA ASP A 446 -34.93 13.57 -9.99
C ASP A 446 -34.73 12.22 -10.69
N ALA A 447 -35.26 12.05 -11.90
CA ALA A 447 -35.02 10.82 -12.68
C ALA A 447 -33.53 10.67 -13.07
N ALA A 448 -32.80 11.77 -13.24
CA ALA A 448 -31.36 11.74 -13.50
C ALA A 448 -30.57 11.30 -12.25
N LEU A 449 -30.99 11.73 -11.06
CA LEU A 449 -30.45 11.26 -9.78
C LEU A 449 -30.70 9.76 -9.56
N ASP A 450 -31.92 9.28 -9.82
CA ASP A 450 -32.26 7.86 -9.70
C ASP A 450 -31.43 7.00 -10.67
N LEU A 451 -31.31 7.44 -11.93
CA LEU A 451 -30.48 6.77 -12.93
C LEU A 451 -29.00 6.76 -12.53
N TYR A 452 -28.51 7.87 -11.97
CA TYR A 452 -27.13 7.99 -11.50
C TYR A 452 -26.84 7.01 -10.36
N ASP A 453 -27.70 6.95 -9.34
CA ASP A 453 -27.53 6.06 -8.20
C ASP A 453 -27.65 4.59 -8.59
N ASP A 454 -28.60 4.26 -9.47
CA ASP A 454 -28.75 2.92 -10.03
C ASP A 454 -27.53 2.51 -10.87
N THR A 455 -26.94 3.44 -11.62
CA THR A 455 -25.72 3.24 -12.40
C THR A 455 -24.55 2.88 -11.48
N TRP A 456 -24.29 3.69 -10.44
CA TRP A 456 -23.21 3.44 -9.48
C TRP A 456 -23.37 2.10 -8.77
N ARG A 457 -24.57 1.80 -8.25
CA ARG A 457 -24.87 0.54 -7.56
C ARG A 457 -24.68 -0.67 -8.48
N THR A 458 -25.17 -0.60 -9.71
CA THR A 458 -25.04 -1.66 -10.72
C THR A 458 -23.58 -1.89 -11.10
N ALA A 459 -22.82 -0.82 -11.33
CA ALA A 459 -21.41 -0.88 -11.71
C ALA A 459 -20.55 -1.51 -10.60
N LEU A 460 -20.70 -1.03 -9.36
CA LEU A 460 -19.96 -1.55 -8.21
C LEU A 460 -20.28 -3.03 -7.94
N SER A 461 -21.55 -3.42 -8.08
CA SER A 461 -21.96 -4.83 -7.93
C SER A 461 -21.25 -5.73 -8.96
N ALA A 462 -21.24 -5.32 -10.23
CA ALA A 462 -20.55 -6.06 -11.29
C ALA A 462 -19.03 -6.19 -11.05
N VAL A 463 -18.40 -5.14 -10.49
CA VAL A 463 -16.96 -5.17 -10.12
C VAL A 463 -16.72 -6.22 -9.03
N VAL A 464 -17.50 -6.18 -7.94
CA VAL A 464 -17.36 -7.10 -6.81
C VAL A 464 -17.60 -8.55 -7.23
N GLU A 465 -18.67 -8.81 -7.99
CA GLU A 465 -19.05 -10.14 -8.50
C GLU A 465 -17.99 -10.75 -9.42
N THR A 466 -17.28 -9.92 -10.18
CA THR A 466 -16.21 -10.37 -11.09
C THR A 466 -14.84 -10.48 -10.42
N GLY A 467 -14.74 -10.08 -9.14
CA GLY A 467 -13.51 -10.17 -8.35
C GLY A 467 -12.57 -8.96 -8.48
N GLY A 468 -13.04 -7.84 -9.01
CA GLY A 468 -12.30 -6.57 -8.98
C GLY A 468 -12.36 -5.89 -7.61
N VAL A 469 -11.54 -4.86 -7.43
CA VAL A 469 -11.56 -3.97 -6.26
C VAL A 469 -12.23 -2.64 -6.61
N ILE A 470 -13.10 -2.15 -5.73
CA ILE A 470 -14.02 -1.04 -6.00
C ILE A 470 -13.34 0.33 -6.09
N SER A 471 -12.11 0.45 -5.60
CA SER A 471 -11.35 1.69 -5.69
C SER A 471 -9.85 1.43 -5.73
N HIS A 472 -9.18 2.09 -6.64
CA HIS A 472 -7.74 2.13 -6.76
C HIS A 472 -7.15 3.46 -6.22
N HIS A 473 -7.83 4.61 -6.39
CA HIS A 473 -7.29 5.91 -5.98
C HIS A 473 -8.28 7.07 -5.74
N HIS A 474 -9.57 6.98 -6.08
CA HIS A 474 -10.53 8.06 -5.76
C HIS A 474 -10.87 8.11 -4.26
N GLY A 475 -10.63 7.02 -3.54
CA GLY A 475 -11.19 6.79 -2.21
C GLY A 475 -12.56 6.12 -2.30
N VAL A 476 -13.14 5.91 -1.13
CA VAL A 476 -14.44 5.27 -0.91
C VAL A 476 -15.51 6.31 -0.66
N GLY A 477 -15.22 7.28 0.20
CA GLY A 477 -16.15 8.35 0.60
C GLY A 477 -17.51 7.81 1.06
N VAL A 478 -18.57 8.50 0.64
CA VAL A 478 -19.96 8.05 0.73
C VAL A 478 -20.30 7.14 -0.45
N ALA A 479 -19.83 7.50 -1.65
CA ALA A 479 -20.24 6.90 -2.92
C ALA A 479 -20.03 5.38 -2.98
N LYS A 480 -18.94 4.87 -2.37
CA LYS A 480 -18.57 3.45 -2.41
C LYS A 480 -18.70 2.76 -1.05
N ALA A 481 -19.10 3.46 0.01
CA ALA A 481 -19.12 2.91 1.37
C ALA A 481 -19.99 1.65 1.51
N ALA A 482 -21.13 1.59 0.82
CA ALA A 482 -21.99 0.41 0.82
C ALA A 482 -21.32 -0.83 0.19
N ALA A 483 -20.45 -0.63 -0.81
CA ALA A 483 -19.74 -1.71 -1.47
C ALA A 483 -18.53 -2.22 -0.67
N MET A 484 -18.01 -1.45 0.31
CA MET A 484 -16.93 -1.90 1.20
C MET A 484 -17.31 -3.15 1.99
N GLU A 485 -18.55 -3.26 2.47
CA GLU A 485 -19.02 -4.45 3.19
C GLU A 485 -18.97 -5.69 2.28
N SER A 486 -19.33 -5.53 1.00
CA SER A 486 -19.29 -6.63 0.02
C SER A 486 -17.86 -7.00 -0.41
N GLU A 487 -16.92 -6.04 -0.42
CA GLU A 487 -15.53 -6.30 -0.78
C GLU A 487 -14.71 -6.88 0.37
N TYR A 488 -14.74 -6.24 1.55
CA TYR A 488 -13.89 -6.59 2.69
C TYR A 488 -14.53 -7.63 3.61
N GLY A 489 -15.87 -7.77 3.59
CA GLY A 489 -16.60 -8.70 4.46
C GLY A 489 -16.16 -8.56 5.92
N GLY A 490 -15.82 -9.69 6.54
CA GLY A 490 -15.36 -9.74 7.93
C GLY A 490 -14.10 -8.91 8.24
N ALA A 491 -13.26 -8.61 7.24
CA ALA A 491 -12.05 -7.81 7.45
C ALA A 491 -12.38 -6.37 7.88
N LEU A 492 -13.56 -5.85 7.53
CA LEU A 492 -14.02 -4.51 7.95
C LEU A 492 -14.12 -4.38 9.48
N HIS A 493 -14.23 -5.50 10.21
CA HIS A 493 -14.19 -5.51 11.67
C HIS A 493 -12.90 -4.89 12.22
N ILE A 494 -11.76 -5.10 11.55
CA ILE A 494 -10.46 -4.52 11.94
C ILE A 494 -10.51 -3.00 11.79
N ALA A 495 -11.03 -2.51 10.68
CA ALA A 495 -11.16 -1.07 10.43
C ALA A 495 -12.04 -0.41 11.51
N TRP A 496 -13.16 -1.05 11.88
CA TRP A 496 -14.00 -0.61 12.99
C TRP A 496 -13.30 -0.69 14.36
N ALA A 497 -12.47 -1.70 14.60
CA ALA A 497 -11.68 -1.79 15.83
C ALA A 497 -10.68 -0.62 15.94
N VAL A 498 -9.96 -0.32 14.85
CA VAL A 498 -9.08 0.86 14.78
C VAL A 498 -9.86 2.15 15.01
N LYS A 499 -11.04 2.29 14.39
CA LYS A 499 -11.94 3.44 14.61
C LYS A 499 -12.30 3.62 16.08
N ARG A 500 -12.69 2.55 16.79
CA ARG A 500 -13.08 2.60 18.21
C ARG A 500 -11.91 3.00 19.12
N VAL A 501 -10.70 2.59 18.75
CA VAL A 501 -9.48 2.94 19.50
C VAL A 501 -9.09 4.40 19.31
N LEU A 502 -9.11 4.90 18.06
CA LEU A 502 -8.60 6.24 17.72
C LEU A 502 -9.66 7.35 17.82
N ASP A 503 -10.94 6.98 17.72
CA ASP A 503 -12.09 7.88 17.84
C ASP A 503 -13.25 7.22 18.60
N PRO A 504 -13.11 7.05 19.92
CA PRO A 504 -14.16 6.44 20.75
C PRO A 504 -15.45 7.27 20.79
N ALA A 505 -15.36 8.58 20.57
CA ALA A 505 -16.51 9.48 20.52
C ALA A 505 -17.24 9.47 19.16
N GLY A 506 -16.62 8.93 18.11
CA GLY A 506 -17.19 8.84 16.78
C GLY A 506 -17.33 10.19 16.07
N ILE A 507 -16.52 11.19 16.42
CA ILE A 507 -16.61 12.55 15.87
C ILE A 507 -15.88 12.70 14.53
N LEU A 508 -14.89 11.88 14.22
CA LEU A 508 -14.02 12.07 13.06
C LEU A 508 -14.65 11.49 11.78
N ASN A 509 -15.00 12.39 10.87
CA ASN A 509 -15.61 12.16 9.57
C ASN A 509 -16.64 11.01 9.51
N PRO A 510 -17.69 11.04 10.37
CA PRO A 510 -18.63 9.93 10.45
C PRO A 510 -19.44 9.75 9.16
N GLY A 511 -19.73 8.49 8.84
CA GLY A 511 -20.55 8.08 7.69
C GLY A 511 -19.79 7.88 6.38
N LYS A 512 -18.47 8.14 6.35
CA LYS A 512 -17.59 7.93 5.19
C LYS A 512 -16.75 6.67 5.38
N LEU A 513 -16.24 6.11 4.28
CA LEU A 513 -15.34 4.95 4.20
C LEU A 513 -15.92 3.66 4.81
N LEU A 514 -16.15 3.65 6.13
CA LEU A 514 -16.75 2.54 6.88
C LEU A 514 -18.29 2.51 6.76
N GLY A 515 -18.88 3.52 6.13
CA GLY A 515 -20.32 3.70 6.04
C GLY A 515 -20.97 4.11 7.38
N PRO A 516 -22.29 4.34 7.39
CA PRO A 516 -22.97 4.64 8.64
C PRO A 516 -23.32 3.38 9.43
N ARG A 517 -23.37 3.52 10.77
CA ARG A 517 -23.58 2.41 11.71
C ARG A 517 -24.96 1.73 11.61
N GLU A 518 -25.96 2.40 11.04
CA GLU A 518 -27.34 1.89 10.88
C GLU A 518 -27.81 1.98 9.41
N LYS A 519 -28.37 0.90 8.88
CA LYS A 519 -28.81 0.78 7.47
C LYS A 519 -29.83 1.86 7.04
N SER A 520 -30.65 2.37 7.95
CA SER A 520 -31.65 3.43 7.70
C SER A 520 -31.05 4.76 7.26
N SER A 521 -29.79 5.02 7.61
CA SER A 521 -29.13 6.30 7.34
C SER A 521 -28.46 6.39 5.96
N LEU A 522 -28.31 5.28 5.23
CA LEU A 522 -27.88 5.29 3.81
C LEU A 522 -28.97 5.86 2.90
N ALA A 523 -30.24 5.53 3.16
CA ALA A 523 -31.38 6.07 2.41
C ALA A 523 -31.51 7.59 2.57
N ALA A 524 -31.30 8.10 3.80
CA ALA A 524 -31.32 9.54 4.08
C ALA A 524 -30.25 10.34 3.32
N ILE A 525 -29.08 9.74 3.07
CA ILE A 525 -28.01 10.34 2.24
C ILE A 525 -28.41 10.38 0.75
N GLY A 526 -29.16 9.38 0.27
CA GLY A 526 -29.70 9.35 -1.09
C GLY A 526 -30.73 10.45 -1.37
N ASP A 527 -31.56 10.74 -0.38
CA ASP A 527 -32.66 11.71 -0.52
C ASP A 527 -32.24 13.17 -0.29
N GLY A 528 -31.01 13.43 0.17
CA GLY A 528 -30.52 14.76 0.55
C GLY A 528 -31.09 15.26 1.89
N ALA A 529 -31.68 14.36 2.68
CA ALA A 529 -32.21 14.69 4.01
C ALA A 529 -31.07 14.66 5.06
N PRO A 530 -30.96 15.65 5.97
CA PRO A 530 -29.99 15.57 7.05
C PRO A 530 -30.20 14.29 7.86
N ILE A 531 -29.12 13.52 8.05
CA ILE A 531 -29.18 12.35 8.93
C ILE A 531 -29.39 12.90 10.34
N ALA A 532 -30.46 12.46 11.01
CA ALA A 532 -30.68 12.80 12.40
C ALA A 532 -29.39 12.50 13.17
N ALA A 533 -28.91 13.50 13.93
CA ALA A 533 -27.77 13.29 14.80
C ALA A 533 -28.05 12.03 15.64
N PRO A 534 -27.06 11.13 15.84
CA PRO A 534 -27.23 10.12 16.87
C PRO A 534 -27.65 10.84 18.15
N PRO A 535 -28.63 10.32 18.91
CA PRO A 535 -29.04 10.97 20.14
C PRO A 535 -27.79 11.28 20.95
N ALA A 536 -27.70 12.51 21.46
CA ALA A 536 -26.59 12.93 22.31
C ALA A 536 -26.31 11.81 23.32
N PRO A 537 -25.03 11.47 23.61
CA PRO A 537 -24.74 10.45 24.63
C PRO A 537 -25.55 10.85 25.85
N ALA A 538 -26.50 9.98 26.22
CA ALA A 538 -27.51 10.32 27.20
C ALA A 538 -26.77 10.91 28.41
N ARG A 539 -27.09 12.16 28.77
CA ARG A 539 -26.77 12.66 30.11
C ARG A 539 -27.28 11.57 31.02
N SER A 540 -26.39 11.00 31.81
CA SER A 540 -26.63 9.82 32.63
C SER A 540 -27.74 10.09 33.64
N ASP A 541 -28.99 10.04 33.21
CA ASP A 541 -30.13 9.89 34.09
C ASP A 541 -30.26 8.39 34.32
N ARG A 542 -29.73 7.97 35.47
CA ARG A 542 -29.40 6.59 35.85
C ARG A 542 -30.60 5.66 36.00
N SER A 543 -31.79 5.97 35.51
CA SER A 543 -32.99 5.27 35.99
C SER A 543 -33.82 4.46 34.99
N ARG A 544 -34.02 4.81 33.71
CA ARG A 544 -35.06 4.09 32.91
C ARG A 544 -34.82 4.06 31.39
N ASN A 545 -33.90 3.21 30.92
CA ASN A 545 -34.01 2.47 29.64
C ASN A 545 -32.86 1.47 29.51
N ALA A 546 -33.09 0.25 30.02
CA ALA A 546 -32.19 -0.88 29.87
C ALA A 546 -32.61 -1.72 28.66
N GLY A 547 -31.93 -1.52 27.52
CA GLY A 547 -31.50 -2.69 26.75
C GLY A 547 -30.59 -3.57 27.64
N PRO A 548 -30.38 -4.85 27.30
CA PRO A 548 -29.67 -5.77 28.21
C PRO A 548 -28.35 -5.13 28.65
N PRO A 549 -28.10 -4.99 29.95
CA PRO A 549 -27.05 -4.13 30.45
C PRO A 549 -25.69 -4.73 30.07
N VAL A 550 -24.85 -3.94 29.40
CA VAL A 550 -23.40 -4.10 29.54
C VAL A 550 -23.09 -3.69 30.98
N ARG A 551 -23.04 -4.68 31.87
CA ARG A 551 -22.54 -4.49 33.24
C ARG A 551 -21.15 -3.83 33.14
N PRO A 552 -20.77 -2.94 34.07
CA PRO A 552 -19.34 -2.78 34.34
C PRO A 552 -18.83 -4.19 34.60
N MET A 553 -17.75 -4.61 33.95
CA MET A 553 -17.06 -5.83 34.37
C MET A 553 -16.45 -5.56 35.77
N THR A 554 -17.29 -5.54 36.80
CA THR A 554 -16.97 -6.15 38.08
C THR A 554 -16.56 -7.56 37.73
N GLU A 555 -15.27 -7.86 37.87
CA GLU A 555 -14.67 -9.20 37.75
C GLU A 555 -15.50 -10.12 36.85
N SER A 556 -15.33 -10.03 35.52
CA SER A 556 -15.82 -11.12 34.69
C SER A 556 -15.27 -12.39 35.33
N ARG A 557 -16.15 -13.30 35.76
CA ARG A 557 -15.74 -14.68 36.04
C ARG A 557 -14.93 -15.08 34.82
N GLN A 558 -13.60 -15.13 34.97
CA GLN A 558 -12.75 -15.71 33.96
C GLN A 558 -13.35 -17.09 33.68
N PRO A 559 -13.49 -17.50 32.41
CA PRO A 559 -13.87 -18.87 32.11
C PRO A 559 -13.03 -19.78 33.01
N ARG A 560 -13.66 -20.65 33.79
CA ARG A 560 -12.89 -21.61 34.56
C ARG A 560 -12.06 -22.39 33.55
N THR A 561 -10.74 -22.27 33.66
CA THR A 561 -9.81 -23.04 32.85
C THR A 561 -10.10 -24.51 33.12
N ASP A 562 -10.64 -25.19 32.11
CA ASP A 562 -10.87 -26.64 32.10
C ASP A 562 -10.07 -27.25 30.94
N PRO A 563 -8.78 -27.55 31.16
CA PRO A 563 -7.92 -28.10 30.12
C PRO A 563 -8.41 -29.46 29.59
N SER A 564 -9.10 -30.25 30.43
CA SER A 564 -9.59 -31.58 30.03
C SER A 564 -10.79 -31.48 29.07
N ALA A 565 -11.72 -30.55 29.32
CA ALA A 565 -12.81 -30.29 28.39
C ALA A 565 -12.31 -29.66 27.08
N ALA A 566 -11.33 -28.76 27.16
CA ALA A 566 -10.73 -28.16 25.97
C ALA A 566 -10.00 -29.20 25.11
N LEU A 567 -9.28 -30.16 25.72
CA LEU A 567 -8.64 -31.26 24.98
C LEU A 567 -9.67 -32.06 24.18
N ARG A 568 -10.76 -32.52 24.82
CA ARG A 568 -11.82 -33.27 24.13
C ARG A 568 -12.41 -32.47 22.97
N ALA A 569 -12.71 -31.18 23.20
CA ALA A 569 -13.24 -30.32 22.15
C ALA A 569 -12.24 -30.12 20.99
N LEU A 570 -10.93 -30.07 21.28
CA LEU A 570 -9.88 -29.99 20.27
C LEU A 570 -9.76 -31.30 19.49
N GLU A 571 -9.80 -32.45 20.16
CA GLU A 571 -9.74 -33.77 19.52
C GLU A 571 -10.94 -34.01 18.59
N ASP A 572 -12.14 -33.57 19.00
CA ASP A 572 -13.36 -33.62 18.18
C ASP A 572 -13.27 -32.69 16.96
N ALA A 573 -12.70 -31.49 17.14
CA ALA A 573 -12.60 -30.49 16.08
C ALA A 573 -11.42 -30.73 15.12
N LEU A 574 -10.36 -31.41 15.58
CA LEU A 574 -9.14 -31.72 14.83
C LEU A 574 -8.82 -33.22 14.97
N PRO A 575 -9.54 -34.12 14.29
CA PRO A 575 -9.34 -35.57 14.43
C PRO A 575 -7.90 -35.97 14.07
N GLY A 576 -7.16 -36.48 15.06
CA GLY A 576 -5.74 -36.88 14.90
C GLY A 576 -4.76 -35.70 14.74
N GLY A 577 -5.20 -34.47 15.01
CA GLY A 577 -4.39 -33.25 14.86
C GLY A 577 -3.93 -32.63 16.18
N VAL A 578 -4.09 -33.32 17.31
CA VAL A 578 -3.83 -32.77 18.66
C VAL A 578 -2.90 -33.69 19.45
N VAL A 579 -1.86 -33.12 20.05
CA VAL A 579 -0.97 -33.81 20.98
C VAL A 579 -0.91 -33.03 22.29
N ALA A 580 -1.12 -33.70 23.42
CA ALA A 580 -1.05 -33.08 24.76
C ALA A 580 0.23 -33.51 25.48
N GLU A 581 1.02 -32.56 25.98
CA GLU A 581 2.27 -32.81 26.72
C GLU A 581 2.36 -31.99 28.02
N GLY A 582 3.03 -32.53 29.03
CA GLY A 582 3.36 -31.82 30.27
C GLY A 582 2.23 -31.66 31.30
N ASP A 583 2.56 -31.02 32.42
CA ASP A 583 1.64 -30.62 33.49
C ASP A 583 2.05 -29.22 34.01
N PRO A 584 1.25 -28.16 33.79
CA PRO A 584 -0.05 -28.15 33.11
C PRO A 584 0.05 -28.44 31.61
N PRO A 585 -1.02 -28.97 30.99
CA PRO A 585 -0.96 -29.52 29.63
C PRO A 585 -0.80 -28.42 28.57
N VAL A 586 0.13 -28.65 27.66
CA VAL A 586 0.31 -27.89 26.41
C VAL A 586 -0.24 -28.72 25.26
N PHE A 587 -1.26 -28.20 24.58
CA PHE A 587 -1.92 -28.84 23.44
C PHE A 587 -1.29 -28.36 22.14
N THR A 588 -0.54 -29.19 21.45
CA THR A 588 -0.07 -28.89 20.09
C THR A 588 -1.17 -29.22 19.10
N ALA A 589 -1.76 -28.21 18.47
CA ALA A 589 -2.82 -28.32 17.46
C ALA A 589 -2.24 -28.12 16.05
N THR A 590 -2.54 -29.05 15.15
CA THR A 590 -2.04 -29.13 13.76
C THR A 590 -3.21 -29.09 12.77
N PRO A 591 -3.86 -27.92 12.58
CA PRO A 591 -4.99 -27.79 11.67
C PRO A 591 -4.60 -28.03 10.21
N VAL A 592 -5.53 -28.57 9.41
CA VAL A 592 -5.35 -28.74 7.95
C VAL A 592 -5.86 -27.56 7.14
N ASP A 593 -6.71 -26.71 7.71
CA ASP A 593 -7.34 -25.60 7.01
C ASP A 593 -7.70 -24.42 7.93
N ALA A 594 -8.22 -23.35 7.34
CA ALA A 594 -8.66 -22.17 8.09
C ALA A 594 -9.89 -22.43 9.01
N PRO A 595 -10.90 -23.23 8.60
CA PRO A 595 -11.97 -23.68 9.50
C PRO A 595 -11.49 -24.35 10.80
N GLU A 596 -10.49 -25.23 10.75
CA GLU A 596 -9.91 -25.87 11.94
C GLU A 596 -9.12 -24.88 12.81
N VAL A 597 -8.36 -23.96 12.20
CA VAL A 597 -7.73 -22.84 12.93
C VAL A 597 -8.79 -22.03 13.69
N ALA A 598 -9.91 -21.73 13.03
CA ALA A 598 -11.03 -21.02 13.61
C ALA A 598 -11.71 -21.80 14.75
N ALA A 599 -11.81 -23.12 14.64
CA ALA A 599 -12.29 -23.98 15.72
C ALA A 599 -11.36 -23.92 16.95
N CYS A 600 -10.03 -24.02 16.76
CA CYS A 600 -9.05 -23.83 17.83
C CYS A 600 -9.25 -22.51 18.57
N MET A 601 -9.42 -21.40 17.85
CA MET A 601 -9.64 -20.08 18.45
C MET A 601 -10.94 -19.99 19.25
N ARG A 602 -12.03 -20.57 18.74
CA ARG A 602 -13.32 -20.61 19.46
C ARG A 602 -13.24 -21.45 20.73
N ILE A 603 -12.60 -22.62 20.67
CA ILE A 603 -12.41 -23.49 21.84
C ILE A 603 -11.53 -22.79 22.88
N ALA A 604 -10.41 -22.21 22.46
CA ALA A 604 -9.54 -21.43 23.31
C ALA A 604 -10.29 -20.29 24.04
N THR A 605 -11.11 -19.54 23.30
CA THR A 605 -11.94 -18.47 23.85
C THR A 605 -12.96 -19.00 24.86
N ALA A 606 -13.65 -20.10 24.53
CA ALA A 606 -14.68 -20.70 25.39
C ALA A 606 -14.11 -21.22 26.72
N HIS A 607 -12.88 -21.73 26.71
CA HIS A 607 -12.23 -22.33 27.88
C HIS A 607 -11.19 -21.43 28.56
N GLY A 608 -10.98 -20.20 28.06
CA GLY A 608 -10.00 -19.26 28.62
C GLY A 608 -8.55 -19.74 28.51
N ILE A 609 -8.23 -20.53 27.48
CA ILE A 609 -6.89 -21.10 27.27
C ILE A 609 -6.12 -20.21 26.29
N PRO A 610 -4.89 -19.77 26.61
CA PRO A 610 -4.08 -18.99 25.69
C PRO A 610 -3.68 -19.82 24.45
N VAL A 611 -3.72 -19.19 23.29
CA VAL A 611 -3.23 -19.74 22.02
C VAL A 611 -1.91 -19.07 21.68
N VAL A 612 -0.90 -19.88 21.41
CA VAL A 612 0.40 -19.45 20.90
C VAL A 612 0.56 -19.95 19.47
N ALA A 613 0.56 -19.04 18.50
CA ALA A 613 0.89 -19.38 17.13
C ALA A 613 2.41 -19.57 17.01
N ARG A 614 2.86 -20.81 16.80
CA ARG A 614 4.29 -21.11 16.71
C ARG A 614 4.81 -20.84 15.31
N SER A 615 5.85 -20.02 15.23
CA SER A 615 6.66 -19.87 14.02
C SER A 615 8.13 -20.11 14.36
N GLU A 616 8.92 -20.54 13.37
CA GLU A 616 10.37 -20.72 13.52
C GLU A 616 11.10 -19.38 13.77
N THR A 617 10.47 -18.26 13.42
CA THR A 617 11.03 -16.89 13.50
C THR A 617 10.61 -16.11 14.74
N ALA A 618 9.54 -16.52 15.44
CA ALA A 618 9.07 -15.89 16.67
C ALA A 618 8.48 -16.96 17.62
N PRO A 619 9.19 -17.33 18.71
CA PRO A 619 8.66 -18.23 19.73
C PRO A 619 7.68 -17.44 20.60
N GLY A 620 6.39 -17.60 20.37
CA GLY A 620 5.40 -17.03 21.28
C GLY A 620 5.59 -17.57 22.71
N ARG A 621 5.41 -16.71 23.71
CA ARG A 621 5.62 -17.07 25.11
C ARG A 621 4.38 -17.76 25.66
N ILE A 622 4.54 -19.01 26.10
CA ILE A 622 3.57 -19.69 26.96
C ILE A 622 3.73 -19.09 28.37
N PRO A 623 2.66 -18.58 29.00
CA PRO A 623 2.70 -18.15 30.39
C PRO A 623 3.17 -19.30 31.31
N PRO A 624 4.16 -19.10 32.19
CA PRO A 624 4.66 -20.16 33.07
C PRO A 624 3.55 -20.71 33.97
N GLY A 625 3.42 -22.03 34.04
CA GLY A 625 2.43 -22.69 34.90
C GLY A 625 0.99 -22.59 34.39
N SER A 626 0.78 -22.36 33.09
CA SER A 626 -0.54 -22.32 32.46
C SER A 626 -0.69 -23.38 31.37
N ALA A 627 -1.87 -23.97 31.25
CA ALA A 627 -2.24 -24.73 30.05
C ALA A 627 -2.27 -23.78 28.84
N ALA A 628 -1.92 -24.28 27.65
CA ALA A 628 -1.88 -23.48 26.43
C ALA A 628 -2.14 -24.33 25.18
N ILE A 629 -2.63 -23.70 24.12
CA ILE A 629 -2.73 -24.30 22.79
C ILE A 629 -1.59 -23.75 21.94
N VAL A 630 -0.68 -24.62 21.50
CA VAL A 630 0.36 -24.30 20.52
C VAL A 630 -0.18 -24.63 19.14
N LEU A 631 -0.46 -23.60 18.33
CA LEU A 631 -0.97 -23.77 16.98
C LEU A 631 0.19 -23.82 15.98
N THR A 632 0.31 -24.90 15.22
CA THR A 632 1.29 -25.06 14.13
C THR A 632 0.59 -25.34 12.80
N LEU A 633 0.91 -24.55 11.77
CA LEU A 633 0.27 -24.67 10.45
C LEU A 633 0.98 -25.70 9.55
N GLU A 634 1.73 -26.66 10.10
CA GLU A 634 2.58 -27.57 9.31
C GLU A 634 1.86 -28.46 8.31
N ARG A 635 0.54 -28.68 8.46
CA ARG A 635 -0.27 -29.44 7.51
C ARG A 635 -0.87 -28.58 6.39
N MET A 636 -0.70 -27.25 6.45
CA MET A 636 -1.20 -26.29 5.46
C MET A 636 -0.09 -25.89 4.48
N GLN A 637 0.31 -26.79 3.58
CA GLN A 637 1.50 -26.66 2.72
C GLN A 637 1.20 -26.52 1.22
N SER A 638 -0.02 -26.17 0.84
CA SER A 638 -0.42 -26.17 -0.57
C SER A 638 -0.35 -24.79 -1.24
N ILE A 639 -0.09 -24.79 -2.55
CA ILE A 639 -0.48 -23.69 -3.45
C ILE A 639 -1.95 -23.89 -3.79
N ARG A 640 -2.80 -22.95 -3.39
CA ARG A 640 -4.25 -22.99 -3.67
C ARG A 640 -4.59 -22.51 -5.06
N HIS A 641 -3.82 -21.56 -5.59
CA HIS A 641 -4.00 -21.02 -6.93
C HIS A 641 -2.70 -20.35 -7.43
N LEU A 642 -2.40 -20.51 -8.71
CA LEU A 642 -1.29 -19.84 -9.38
C LEU A 642 -1.81 -19.19 -10.67
N SER A 643 -1.65 -17.89 -10.80
CA SER A 643 -1.93 -17.14 -12.03
C SER A 643 -0.63 -16.77 -12.70
N GLU A 644 -0.27 -17.47 -13.79
CA GLU A 644 0.89 -17.13 -14.61
C GLU A 644 0.69 -15.84 -15.42
N GLU A 645 -0.57 -15.48 -15.69
CA GLU A 645 -0.91 -14.23 -16.38
C GLU A 645 -0.69 -13.03 -15.46
N ALA A 646 -1.20 -13.09 -14.23
CA ALA A 646 -1.00 -12.03 -13.23
C ALA A 646 0.36 -12.09 -12.53
N LEU A 647 1.07 -13.22 -12.63
CA LEU A 647 2.25 -13.52 -11.82
C LEU A 647 1.96 -13.37 -10.32
N VAL A 648 0.91 -14.07 -9.88
CA VAL A 648 0.46 -14.10 -8.48
C VAL A 648 0.22 -15.54 -8.06
N VAL A 649 0.77 -15.91 -6.90
CA VAL A 649 0.51 -17.19 -6.23
C VAL A 649 -0.32 -16.97 -4.96
N HIS A 650 -1.33 -17.80 -4.74
CA HIS A 650 -2.07 -17.91 -3.49
C HIS A 650 -1.62 -19.18 -2.78
N ALA A 651 -0.88 -19.05 -1.68
CA ALA A 651 -0.28 -20.17 -0.97
C ALA A 651 -0.65 -20.17 0.51
N GLU A 652 -0.73 -21.36 1.08
CA GLU A 652 -1.01 -21.54 2.50
C GLU A 652 0.14 -21.10 3.38
N ALA A 653 -0.18 -20.53 4.55
CA ALA A 653 0.80 -19.94 5.44
C ALA A 653 1.77 -20.96 6.07
N GLY A 654 1.43 -22.26 6.04
CA GLY A 654 2.26 -23.34 6.55
C GLY A 654 3.33 -23.82 5.57
N ILE A 655 3.23 -23.46 4.28
CA ILE A 655 4.20 -23.88 3.26
C ILE A 655 5.58 -23.32 3.62
N ARG A 656 6.60 -24.17 3.50
CA ARG A 656 7.99 -23.76 3.62
C ARG A 656 8.37 -22.96 2.37
N VAL A 657 9.08 -21.85 2.53
CA VAL A 657 9.39 -20.99 1.37
C VAL A 657 10.25 -21.72 0.32
N ARG A 658 11.16 -22.61 0.72
CA ARG A 658 11.87 -23.49 -0.23
C ARG A 658 10.90 -24.35 -1.05
N THR A 659 9.97 -25.02 -0.38
CA THR A 659 8.98 -25.87 -1.06
C THR A 659 8.11 -25.05 -2.01
N LEU A 660 7.77 -23.81 -1.63
CA LEU A 660 7.07 -22.88 -2.52
C LEU A 660 7.92 -22.51 -3.75
N GLU A 661 9.20 -22.17 -3.57
CA GLU A 661 10.14 -21.91 -4.69
C GLU A 661 10.29 -23.12 -5.61
N GLU A 662 10.46 -24.33 -5.06
CA GLU A 662 10.55 -25.58 -5.83
C GLU A 662 9.28 -25.83 -6.66
N GLN A 663 8.10 -25.60 -6.09
CA GLN A 663 6.83 -25.73 -6.81
C GLN A 663 6.66 -24.65 -7.88
N LEU A 664 7.07 -23.40 -7.61
CA LEU A 664 7.05 -22.32 -8.59
C LEU A 664 8.03 -22.54 -9.75
N ALA A 665 9.19 -23.14 -9.48
CA ALA A 665 10.21 -23.41 -10.48
C ALA A 665 9.71 -24.35 -11.60
N VAL A 666 8.79 -25.26 -11.29
CA VAL A 666 8.11 -26.12 -12.30
C VAL A 666 7.38 -25.29 -13.36
N HIS A 667 6.90 -24.10 -12.98
CA HIS A 667 6.21 -23.14 -13.86
C HIS A 667 7.16 -22.08 -14.43
N ALA A 668 8.49 -22.23 -14.25
CA ALA A 668 9.48 -21.20 -14.53
C ALA A 668 9.13 -19.87 -13.85
N LEU A 669 8.77 -19.94 -12.57
CA LEU A 669 8.49 -18.81 -11.69
C LEU A 669 9.33 -18.90 -10.42
N SER A 670 9.51 -17.76 -9.75
CA SER A 670 10.18 -17.66 -8.45
C SER A 670 9.57 -16.51 -7.64
N LEU A 671 9.73 -16.49 -6.32
CA LEU A 671 9.42 -15.29 -5.55
C LEU A 671 10.48 -14.19 -5.78
N GLY A 672 11.57 -14.50 -6.48
CA GLY A 672 12.68 -13.58 -6.74
C GLY A 672 13.60 -13.44 -5.52
N TYR A 673 13.55 -14.37 -4.56
CA TYR A 673 14.41 -14.32 -3.39
C TYR A 673 15.39 -15.49 -3.42
N ALA A 674 16.68 -15.19 -3.51
CA ALA A 674 17.70 -16.12 -3.03
C ALA A 674 17.54 -16.22 -1.51
N LEU A 675 16.94 -17.31 -1.05
CA LEU A 675 16.93 -17.67 0.37
C LEU A 675 18.34 -18.16 0.73
N LEU A 676 18.78 -17.85 1.95
CA LEU A 676 19.93 -18.55 2.52
C LEU A 676 19.65 -20.07 2.47
N PRO A 677 20.56 -20.88 1.91
CA PRO A 677 20.35 -22.32 1.69
C PRO A 677 20.02 -23.15 2.94
N ASP A 678 20.02 -22.58 4.15
CA ASP A 678 19.87 -23.33 5.40
C ASP A 678 18.67 -22.87 6.25
N LEU A 679 17.93 -21.84 5.83
CA LEU A 679 16.74 -21.33 6.55
C LEU A 679 15.53 -21.28 5.61
N SER A 680 14.60 -22.23 5.78
CA SER A 680 13.33 -22.24 5.03
C SER A 680 12.13 -22.06 5.98
N PRO A 681 11.89 -20.83 6.47
CA PRO A 681 10.76 -20.56 7.34
C PRO A 681 9.42 -20.85 6.65
N LYS A 682 8.38 -21.05 7.45
CA LYS A 682 7.00 -21.09 6.96
C LYS A 682 6.56 -19.69 6.51
N LEU A 683 5.79 -19.61 5.42
CA LEU A 683 5.33 -18.36 4.84
C LEU A 683 4.64 -17.42 5.86
N GLY A 684 3.79 -17.96 6.73
CA GLY A 684 3.08 -17.19 7.76
C GLY A 684 4.02 -16.56 8.79
N GLY A 685 5.07 -17.28 9.20
CA GLY A 685 6.09 -16.75 10.11
C GLY A 685 6.93 -15.65 9.46
N LEU A 686 7.21 -15.79 8.17
CA LEU A 686 7.94 -14.80 7.39
C LEU A 686 7.15 -13.49 7.21
N LEU A 687 5.86 -13.59 6.90
CA LEU A 687 4.97 -12.43 6.82
C LEU A 687 4.73 -11.81 8.21
N GLY A 688 4.53 -12.64 9.22
CA GLY A 688 4.33 -12.20 10.61
C GLY A 688 5.52 -11.44 11.18
N GLY A 689 6.75 -11.81 10.80
CA GLY A 689 7.99 -11.15 11.22
C GLY A 689 8.60 -10.16 10.22
N ARG A 690 7.95 -9.90 9.08
CA ARG A 690 8.51 -9.10 7.95
C ARG A 690 9.91 -9.52 7.55
N GLY A 691 10.09 -10.79 7.18
CA GLY A 691 11.38 -11.27 6.71
C GLY A 691 11.81 -10.71 5.35
N TRP A 692 13.10 -10.84 5.06
CA TRP A 692 13.80 -10.28 3.90
C TRP A 692 14.53 -11.39 3.16
N GLY A 693 14.52 -11.35 1.82
CA GLY A 693 15.48 -12.12 1.02
C GLY A 693 16.57 -11.22 0.43
N GLU A 694 17.66 -11.82 -0.02
CA GLU A 694 18.87 -11.11 -0.42
C GLU A 694 18.67 -10.20 -1.65
N ALA A 695 17.75 -10.58 -2.55
CA ALA A 695 17.44 -9.83 -3.76
C ALA A 695 16.30 -8.79 -3.61
N SER A 696 15.97 -8.42 -2.36
CA SER A 696 14.83 -7.54 -2.05
C SER A 696 14.93 -6.12 -2.64
N ALA A 697 16.12 -5.68 -3.05
CA ALA A 697 16.30 -4.40 -3.74
C ALA A 697 15.60 -4.37 -5.11
N LEU A 698 15.59 -5.50 -5.84
CA LEU A 698 14.93 -5.62 -7.14
C LEU A 698 13.47 -6.07 -7.00
N TYR A 699 13.24 -7.12 -6.19
CA TYR A 699 11.93 -7.79 -6.09
C TYR A 699 11.03 -7.25 -4.96
N GLY A 700 11.56 -6.39 -4.08
CA GLY A 700 10.84 -5.86 -2.92
C GLY A 700 11.00 -6.72 -1.67
N SER A 701 10.31 -6.37 -0.59
CA SER A 701 10.22 -7.18 0.62
C SER A 701 9.02 -8.14 0.58
N PHE A 702 8.93 -9.08 1.52
CA PHE A 702 7.74 -9.95 1.61
C PHE A 702 6.43 -9.18 1.90
N ASP A 703 6.49 -8.04 2.59
CA ASP A 703 5.34 -7.13 2.72
C ASP A 703 4.96 -6.53 1.36
N ASP A 704 5.94 -6.16 0.54
CA ASP A 704 5.66 -5.66 -0.80
C ASP A 704 5.06 -6.75 -1.66
N ALA A 705 5.61 -7.96 -1.62
CA ALA A 705 5.16 -9.10 -2.41
C ALA A 705 3.76 -9.54 -2.02
N CYS A 706 3.38 -9.42 -0.74
CA CYS A 706 2.04 -9.72 -0.24
C CYS A 706 1.01 -8.68 -0.68
N ILE A 707 0.13 -9.05 -1.60
CA ILE A 707 -0.91 -8.18 -2.16
C ILE A 707 -2.32 -8.48 -1.65
N GLY A 708 -2.48 -9.55 -0.87
CA GLY A 708 -3.71 -10.00 -0.21
C GLY A 708 -3.41 -11.11 0.80
N LEU A 709 -4.31 -11.36 1.75
CA LEU A 709 -4.14 -12.45 2.72
C LEU A 709 -5.46 -12.97 3.30
N GLU A 710 -5.39 -14.16 3.90
CA GLU A 710 -6.45 -14.77 4.70
C GLU A 710 -5.95 -14.97 6.12
N ALA A 711 -6.79 -14.67 7.11
CA ALA A 711 -6.44 -14.79 8.52
C ALA A 711 -7.64 -15.21 9.36
N VAL A 712 -7.35 -15.77 10.53
CA VAL A 712 -8.35 -16.06 11.56
C VAL A 712 -8.10 -15.15 12.76
N LEU A 713 -9.15 -14.42 13.16
CA LEU A 713 -9.13 -13.53 14.32
C LEU A 713 -9.26 -14.31 15.63
N PRO A 714 -8.91 -13.71 16.79
CA PRO A 714 -8.97 -14.37 18.11
C PRO A 714 -10.32 -15.00 18.46
N ARG A 715 -11.43 -14.45 17.95
CA ARG A 715 -12.79 -14.99 18.16
C ARG A 715 -13.13 -16.19 17.25
N GLY A 716 -12.23 -16.55 16.36
CA GLY A 716 -12.44 -17.58 15.34
C GLY A 716 -13.16 -17.09 14.08
N ASP A 717 -13.23 -15.78 13.86
CA ASP A 717 -13.75 -15.21 12.62
C ASP A 717 -12.68 -15.33 11.52
N ALA A 718 -13.00 -16.03 10.43
CA ALA A 718 -12.15 -16.08 9.25
C ALA A 718 -12.38 -14.82 8.40
N ILE A 719 -11.29 -14.18 7.97
CA ILE A 719 -11.32 -12.97 7.16
C ILE A 719 -10.46 -13.14 5.91
N ARG A 720 -10.78 -12.37 4.88
CA ARG A 720 -10.02 -12.29 3.64
C ARG A 720 -9.84 -10.84 3.23
N ILE A 721 -8.60 -10.48 2.92
CA ILE A 721 -8.23 -9.24 2.28
C ILE A 721 -7.87 -9.59 0.84
N LYS A 722 -8.68 -9.12 -0.11
CA LYS A 722 -8.53 -9.47 -1.53
C LYS A 722 -7.20 -8.99 -2.09
N ALA A 723 -6.66 -9.75 -3.05
CA ALA A 723 -5.51 -9.33 -3.82
C ALA A 723 -5.86 -8.08 -4.65
N ALA A 724 -5.07 -7.02 -4.50
CA ALA A 724 -5.25 -5.78 -5.24
C ALA A 724 -3.94 -5.35 -5.93
N PRO A 725 -3.97 -4.92 -7.20
CA PRO A 725 -2.79 -4.33 -7.83
C PRO A 725 -2.38 -3.07 -7.09
N ARG A 726 -1.13 -3.03 -6.60
CA ARG A 726 -0.54 -1.87 -5.91
C ARG A 726 -1.50 -1.21 -4.91
N ARG A 727 -1.98 -2.00 -3.92
CA ARG A 727 -2.84 -1.66 -2.78
C ARG A 727 -4.10 -0.81 -3.14
N ALA A 728 -5.29 -1.37 -2.91
CA ALA A 728 -6.56 -0.68 -3.12
C ALA A 728 -6.73 0.57 -2.22
N ALA A 729 -7.63 1.48 -2.59
CA ALA A 729 -7.94 2.64 -1.75
C ALA A 729 -8.61 2.21 -0.43
N GLY A 730 -8.44 3.03 0.60
CA GLY A 730 -8.78 2.67 1.98
C GLY A 730 -7.55 2.36 2.83
N PRO A 731 -7.74 2.15 4.15
CA PRO A 731 -6.67 1.76 5.06
C PRO A 731 -6.18 0.35 4.74
N ASP A 732 -4.87 0.15 4.79
CA ASP A 732 -4.28 -1.15 4.49
C ASP A 732 -4.36 -2.10 5.70
N LEU A 733 -5.45 -2.87 5.75
CA LEU A 733 -5.72 -3.79 6.85
C LEU A 733 -4.74 -4.96 6.94
N MET A 734 -3.97 -5.25 5.88
CA MET A 734 -2.96 -6.32 5.93
C MET A 734 -1.85 -5.99 6.93
N GLN A 735 -1.63 -4.70 7.18
CA GLN A 735 -0.57 -4.19 8.05
C GLN A 735 -0.84 -4.47 9.53
N ALA A 736 -2.08 -4.88 9.87
CA ALA A 736 -2.38 -5.45 11.18
C ALA A 736 -1.77 -6.85 11.37
N PHE A 737 -1.47 -7.58 10.29
CA PHE A 737 -0.93 -8.94 10.34
C PHE A 737 0.54 -9.00 9.95
N VAL A 738 0.90 -8.29 8.87
CA VAL A 738 2.27 -8.28 8.34
C VAL A 738 3.18 -7.47 9.29
N GLY A 739 4.12 -8.17 9.93
CA GLY A 739 4.96 -7.61 11.00
C GLY A 739 4.26 -7.49 12.35
N GLY A 740 3.06 -8.04 12.50
CA GLY A 740 2.32 -8.05 13.76
C GLY A 740 2.64 -9.24 14.67
N GLU A 741 3.55 -10.14 14.25
CA GLU A 741 3.95 -11.35 14.99
C GLU A 741 2.77 -12.19 15.52
N GLY A 742 1.68 -12.24 14.75
CA GLY A 742 0.47 -12.97 15.11
C GLY A 742 -0.33 -12.35 16.28
N ALA A 743 -0.04 -11.11 16.70
CA ALA A 743 -0.71 -10.46 17.82
C ALA A 743 -2.22 -10.25 17.57
N PHE A 744 -2.61 -9.96 16.32
CA PHE A 744 -3.98 -9.59 15.98
C PHE A 744 -4.78 -10.71 15.27
N GLY A 745 -4.12 -11.82 14.91
CA GLY A 745 -4.74 -13.00 14.30
C GLY A 745 -3.70 -13.90 13.64
N VAL A 746 -4.13 -15.07 13.18
CA VAL A 746 -3.27 -16.09 12.56
C VAL A 746 -3.45 -16.04 11.05
N ILE A 747 -2.38 -15.74 10.31
CA ILE A 747 -2.37 -15.80 8.84
C ILE A 747 -2.50 -17.27 8.41
N THR A 748 -3.44 -17.58 7.54
CA THR A 748 -3.71 -18.95 7.06
C THR A 748 -3.35 -19.14 5.59
N ALA A 749 -3.40 -18.08 4.78
CA ALA A 749 -2.90 -18.06 3.40
C ALA A 749 -2.56 -16.63 2.97
N ALA A 750 -1.76 -16.49 1.91
CA ALA A 750 -1.37 -15.19 1.35
C ALA A 750 -1.27 -15.20 -0.17
N TYR A 751 -1.54 -14.04 -0.78
CA TYR A 751 -1.36 -13.78 -2.21
C TYR A 751 -0.04 -13.05 -2.40
N LEU A 752 0.92 -13.67 -3.08
CA LEU A 752 2.26 -13.15 -3.31
C LEU A 752 2.49 -12.90 -4.79
N ARG A 753 3.16 -11.80 -5.12
CA ARG A 753 3.76 -11.62 -6.45
C ARG A 753 4.90 -12.61 -6.65
N VAL A 754 4.98 -13.15 -7.86
CA VAL A 754 6.07 -14.01 -8.34
C VAL A 754 6.66 -13.41 -9.61
N HIS A 755 7.82 -13.90 -10.02
CA HIS A 755 8.60 -13.34 -11.12
C HIS A 755 9.07 -14.45 -12.04
N ARG A 756 9.29 -14.11 -13.30
CA ARG A 756 9.98 -14.99 -14.24
C ARG A 756 11.49 -14.91 -13.98
N PRO A 757 12.25 -16.00 -14.20
CA PRO A 757 13.70 -15.97 -14.17
C PRO A 757 14.27 -14.85 -15.05
N PRO A 758 15.34 -14.17 -14.60
CA PRO A 758 15.95 -13.10 -15.38
C PRO A 758 16.56 -13.65 -16.68
N LYS A 759 16.47 -12.86 -17.77
CA LYS A 759 17.08 -13.24 -19.05
C LYS A 759 18.59 -13.02 -19.09
N ALA A 760 19.07 -12.07 -18.28
CA ALA A 760 20.47 -11.73 -18.15
C ALA A 760 20.80 -11.50 -16.69
N ARG A 761 22.02 -11.88 -16.34
CA ARG A 761 22.63 -11.66 -15.04
C ARG A 761 24.04 -11.14 -15.24
N HIS A 762 24.44 -10.14 -14.47
CA HIS A 762 25.78 -9.58 -14.52
C HIS A 762 26.27 -9.23 -13.12
N VAL A 763 27.49 -9.64 -12.78
CA VAL A 763 28.15 -9.31 -11.51
C VAL A 763 29.30 -8.36 -11.81
N LEU A 764 29.35 -7.26 -11.08
CA LEU A 764 30.34 -6.21 -11.20
C LEU A 764 31.03 -6.00 -9.84
N GLY A 765 32.33 -6.25 -9.78
CA GLY A 765 33.17 -6.02 -8.61
C GLY A 765 34.08 -4.81 -8.79
N ALA A 766 34.30 -4.05 -7.71
CA ALA A 766 35.28 -2.95 -7.71
C ALA A 766 35.98 -2.80 -6.36
N TRP A 767 37.28 -2.55 -6.40
CA TRP A 767 38.15 -2.34 -5.25
C TRP A 767 38.20 -0.85 -4.86
N PHE A 768 38.18 -0.59 -3.56
CA PHE A 768 38.25 0.74 -2.96
C PHE A 768 39.35 0.80 -1.88
N PRO A 769 39.89 2.00 -1.60
CA PRO A 769 40.88 2.19 -0.53
C PRO A 769 40.31 2.01 0.88
N GLY A 770 38.99 1.84 1.03
CA GLY A 770 38.32 1.59 2.30
C GLY A 770 36.80 1.49 2.14
N PRO A 771 36.06 1.11 3.21
CA PRO A 771 34.62 0.88 3.14
C PRO A 771 33.81 2.18 2.94
N ALA A 772 34.29 3.32 3.43
CA ALA A 772 33.56 4.59 3.31
C ALA A 772 33.40 5.05 1.84
N PRO A 773 34.45 5.09 1.01
CA PRO A 773 34.31 5.33 -0.43
C PRO A 773 33.41 4.32 -1.16
N ALA A 774 33.49 3.03 -0.81
CA ALA A 774 32.62 2.00 -1.39
C ALA A 774 31.13 2.26 -1.06
N LEU A 775 30.83 2.65 0.18
CA LEU A 775 29.47 3.01 0.62
C LEU A 775 28.99 4.32 -0.01
N ALA A 776 29.86 5.31 -0.17
CA ALA A 776 29.54 6.55 -0.87
C ALA A 776 29.19 6.28 -2.33
N CYS A 777 29.99 5.46 -3.02
CA CYS A 777 29.70 5.04 -4.39
C CYS A 777 28.37 4.32 -4.49
N LEU A 778 28.10 3.35 -3.60
CA LEU A 778 26.81 2.65 -3.56
C LEU A 778 25.63 3.61 -3.32
N SER A 779 25.76 4.55 -2.38
CA SER A 779 24.74 5.57 -2.13
C SER A 779 24.47 6.42 -3.38
N ALA A 780 25.52 6.77 -4.10
CA ALA A 780 25.45 7.58 -5.32
C ALA A 780 24.83 6.81 -6.49
N LEU A 781 25.15 5.52 -6.67
CA LEU A 781 24.50 4.62 -7.62
C LEU A 781 22.99 4.53 -7.36
N LEU A 782 22.59 4.32 -6.10
CA LEU A 782 21.19 4.27 -5.70
C LEU A 782 20.49 5.62 -5.92
N ALA A 783 21.21 6.74 -5.74
CA ALA A 783 20.72 8.08 -6.07
C ALA A 783 20.48 8.25 -7.57
N ASP A 784 21.31 7.63 -8.40
CA ASP A 784 21.19 7.60 -9.86
C ASP A 784 20.14 6.59 -10.35
N SER A 785 19.36 6.02 -9.45
CA SER A 785 18.33 5.01 -9.72
C SER A 785 18.88 3.71 -10.33
N VAL A 786 20.16 3.42 -10.12
CA VAL A 786 20.74 2.09 -10.38
C VAL A 786 20.14 1.11 -9.38
N ARG A 787 19.64 -0.03 -9.88
CA ARG A 787 18.92 -1.03 -9.08
C ARG A 787 19.62 -2.39 -9.20
N PRO A 788 20.71 -2.62 -8.45
CA PRO A 788 21.27 -3.96 -8.37
C PRO A 788 20.25 -4.89 -7.68
N ALA A 789 20.18 -6.14 -8.12
CA ALA A 789 19.47 -7.20 -7.42
C ALA A 789 20.08 -7.44 -6.04
N ALA A 790 21.43 -7.44 -5.95
CA ALA A 790 22.16 -7.48 -4.70
C ALA A 790 23.37 -6.56 -4.74
N ALA A 791 23.72 -5.96 -3.60
CA ALA A 791 24.91 -5.15 -3.43
C ALA A 791 25.60 -5.50 -2.10
N ARG A 792 26.91 -5.71 -2.11
CA ARG A 792 27.70 -6.04 -0.91
C ARG A 792 28.97 -5.21 -0.86
N VAL A 793 29.27 -4.61 0.30
CA VAL A 793 30.56 -3.96 0.57
C VAL A 793 31.38 -4.88 1.45
N VAL A 794 32.36 -5.58 0.88
CA VAL A 794 33.15 -6.58 1.57
C VAL A 794 34.48 -5.97 2.03
N ARG A 795 34.84 -6.14 3.30
CA ARG A 795 36.24 -6.02 3.72
C ARG A 795 36.86 -7.38 3.53
N PRO A 796 37.95 -7.50 2.79
CA PRO A 796 38.48 -8.82 2.53
C PRO A 796 39.28 -9.24 3.82
N GLY A 797 39.09 -10.47 4.39
CA GLY A 797 39.99 -11.20 5.37
C GLY A 797 40.88 -12.39 4.83
N PRO A 798 42.17 -12.58 5.17
CA PRO A 798 43.32 -13.27 4.49
C PRO A 798 43.23 -14.15 3.21
N ALA A 799 42.12 -14.82 2.90
CA ALA A 799 41.99 -15.81 1.82
C ALA A 799 42.03 -15.25 0.38
N TRP A 800 41.94 -13.92 0.21
CA TRP A 800 42.06 -13.17 -1.07
C TRP A 800 43.44 -12.55 -1.24
N ALA A 801 44.41 -12.91 -0.40
CA ALA A 801 45.80 -12.46 -0.51
C ALA A 801 46.47 -12.84 -1.85
N THR A 802 45.82 -13.67 -2.67
CA THR A 802 46.28 -14.10 -4.00
C THR A 802 45.81 -13.20 -5.15
N SER A 803 44.90 -12.23 -4.94
CA SER A 803 44.51 -11.29 -6.00
C SER A 803 45.55 -10.17 -6.15
N SER A 804 45.86 -9.79 -7.39
CA SER A 804 46.88 -8.78 -7.72
C SER A 804 46.42 -7.33 -7.52
N LEU A 805 45.16 -7.11 -7.16
CA LEU A 805 44.54 -5.80 -6.94
C LEU A 805 44.31 -5.57 -5.44
N ARG A 806 45.07 -4.64 -4.86
CA ARG A 806 45.01 -4.27 -3.44
C ARG A 806 43.95 -3.18 -3.20
N GLY A 807 42.90 -3.50 -2.46
CA GLY A 807 41.99 -2.54 -1.83
C GLY A 807 41.62 -2.98 -0.40
N GLU A 808 41.35 -2.05 0.51
CA GLU A 808 40.91 -2.36 1.88
C GLU A 808 39.41 -2.69 1.96
N ALA A 809 38.67 -2.45 0.87
CA ALA A 809 37.28 -2.89 0.69
C ALA A 809 36.95 -3.15 -0.79
N ALA A 810 35.93 -3.96 -1.03
CA ALA A 810 35.35 -4.22 -2.35
C ALA A 810 33.84 -3.93 -2.35
N LEU A 811 33.32 -3.39 -3.45
CA LEU A 811 31.88 -3.30 -3.73
C LEU A 811 31.54 -4.32 -4.82
N VAL A 812 30.63 -5.24 -4.52
CA VAL A 812 30.11 -6.23 -5.47
C VAL A 812 28.64 -5.92 -5.74
N LEU A 813 28.28 -5.80 -7.01
CA LEU A 813 26.94 -5.51 -7.50
C LEU A 813 26.47 -6.65 -8.40
N ALA A 814 25.32 -7.24 -8.14
CA ALA A 814 24.66 -8.15 -9.06
C ALA A 814 23.45 -7.47 -9.69
N PHE A 815 23.34 -7.58 -11.01
CA PHE A 815 22.21 -7.08 -11.80
C PHE A 815 21.48 -8.26 -12.43
N GLU A 816 20.16 -8.21 -12.40
CA GLU A 816 19.27 -9.20 -13.00
C GLU A 816 18.16 -8.51 -13.79
N GLY A 817 17.78 -9.08 -14.93
CA GLY A 817 16.65 -8.59 -15.71
C GLY A 817 16.77 -8.89 -17.20
N HIS A 818 16.24 -8.00 -18.02
CA HIS A 818 16.41 -8.06 -19.47
C HIS A 818 17.79 -7.53 -19.87
N THR A 819 18.49 -8.19 -20.81
CA THR A 819 19.84 -7.85 -21.26
C THR A 819 20.01 -6.35 -21.52
N THR A 820 19.14 -5.77 -22.33
CA THR A 820 19.14 -4.34 -22.68
C THR A 820 19.16 -3.39 -21.47
N VAL A 821 18.44 -3.72 -20.40
CA VAL A 821 18.34 -2.88 -19.19
C VAL A 821 19.52 -3.16 -18.25
N VAL A 822 19.94 -4.43 -18.14
CA VAL A 822 21.13 -4.82 -17.38
C VAL A 822 22.37 -4.11 -17.94
N ASP A 823 22.57 -4.12 -19.26
CA ASP A 823 23.68 -3.43 -19.91
C ASP A 823 23.70 -1.93 -19.58
N GLY A 824 22.52 -1.29 -19.59
CA GLY A 824 22.38 0.11 -19.20
C GLY A 824 22.72 0.38 -17.73
N PHE A 825 22.36 -0.51 -16.82
CA PHE A 825 22.74 -0.42 -15.40
C PHE A 825 24.24 -0.62 -15.22
N VAL A 826 24.84 -1.61 -15.89
CA VAL A 826 26.27 -1.90 -15.81
C VAL A 826 27.09 -0.73 -16.36
N GLU A 827 26.70 -0.14 -17.48
CA GLU A 827 27.36 1.03 -18.05
C GLU A 827 27.35 2.22 -17.07
N LEU A 828 26.19 2.52 -16.48
CA LEU A 828 26.06 3.59 -15.49
C LEU A 828 26.86 3.28 -14.22
N ALA A 829 26.87 2.01 -13.78
CA ALA A 829 27.61 1.58 -12.61
C ALA A 829 29.12 1.74 -12.80
N ARG A 830 29.68 1.28 -13.93
CA ARG A 830 31.10 1.45 -14.27
C ARG A 830 31.54 2.90 -14.27
N ARG A 831 30.74 3.80 -14.88
CA ARG A 831 31.03 5.24 -14.89
C ARG A 831 31.11 5.81 -13.47
N ARG A 832 30.17 5.42 -12.60
CA ARG A 832 30.13 5.91 -11.22
C ARG A 832 31.25 5.31 -10.35
N LEU A 833 31.56 4.03 -10.52
CA LEU A 833 32.70 3.39 -9.85
C LEU A 833 34.00 4.13 -10.17
N ALA A 834 34.26 4.41 -11.45
CA ALA A 834 35.44 5.15 -11.87
C ALA A 834 35.48 6.59 -11.30
N ALA A 835 34.33 7.28 -11.26
CA ALA A 835 34.24 8.64 -10.72
C ALA A 835 34.52 8.72 -9.20
N GLU A 836 34.19 7.66 -8.45
CA GLU A 836 34.38 7.58 -6.99
C GLU A 836 35.71 6.91 -6.60
N GLY A 837 36.63 6.75 -7.56
CA GLY A 837 37.96 6.18 -7.33
C GLY A 837 37.99 4.66 -7.14
N GLY A 838 36.93 3.95 -7.53
CA GLY A 838 36.88 2.50 -7.56
C GLY A 838 37.66 1.93 -8.75
N THR A 839 38.40 0.84 -8.52
CA THR A 839 39.08 0.08 -9.58
C THR A 839 38.29 -1.19 -9.87
N GLU A 840 37.73 -1.31 -11.08
CA GLU A 840 36.98 -2.50 -11.49
C GLU A 840 37.86 -3.76 -11.40
N ALA A 841 37.32 -4.82 -10.79
CA ALA A 841 37.97 -6.12 -10.71
C ALA A 841 37.90 -6.84 -12.07
N SER A 842 38.89 -7.67 -12.40
CA SER A 842 38.83 -8.48 -13.63
C SER A 842 37.67 -9.47 -13.58
N GLU A 843 37.16 -9.91 -14.73
CA GLU A 843 36.10 -10.93 -14.78
C GLU A 843 36.51 -12.25 -14.11
N ASP A 844 37.80 -12.59 -14.16
CA ASP A 844 38.39 -13.76 -13.49
C ASP A 844 38.66 -13.56 -11.98
N ASP A 845 38.40 -12.36 -11.43
CA ASP A 845 38.59 -12.09 -10.01
C ASP A 845 37.57 -12.90 -9.18
N PRO A 846 37.97 -13.53 -8.06
CA PRO A 846 37.06 -14.20 -7.14
C PRO A 846 35.83 -13.38 -6.71
N LEU A 847 35.92 -12.04 -6.71
CA LEU A 847 34.78 -11.13 -6.49
C LEU A 847 33.70 -11.21 -7.57
N CYS A 848 34.10 -11.48 -8.82
CA CYS A 848 33.25 -11.51 -10.00
C CYS A 848 32.82 -12.94 -10.36
N THR A 849 33.65 -13.94 -10.04
CA THR A 849 33.36 -15.36 -10.31
C THR A 849 32.52 -16.03 -9.23
N ARG A 850 32.50 -15.50 -8.00
CA ARG A 850 31.59 -15.95 -6.95
C ARG A 850 30.34 -15.10 -7.00
N ASP A 851 29.22 -15.74 -7.30
CA ASP A 851 27.95 -15.04 -7.27
C ASP A 851 27.68 -14.52 -5.85
N PRO A 852 27.43 -13.22 -5.63
CA PRO A 852 27.05 -12.69 -4.32
C PRO A 852 25.75 -13.29 -3.77
N LEU A 853 24.93 -13.97 -4.59
CA LEU A 853 23.80 -14.81 -4.15
C LEU A 853 24.18 -16.28 -3.89
N ASP A 854 25.31 -16.79 -4.42
CA ASP A 854 25.80 -18.18 -4.21
C ASP A 854 27.08 -18.26 -3.33
N LEU A 855 27.54 -17.16 -2.72
CA LEU A 855 28.69 -17.19 -1.82
C LEU A 855 28.43 -18.23 -0.71
N PRO A 856 29.28 -19.27 -0.55
CA PRO A 856 28.96 -20.41 0.29
C PRO A 856 28.67 -20.03 1.72
N ALA A 857 27.55 -20.56 2.21
CA ALA A 857 27.28 -20.85 3.59
C ALA A 857 28.34 -21.83 4.14
N GLU A 858 29.55 -21.37 4.45
CA GLU A 858 30.41 -22.11 5.39
C GLU A 858 29.74 -22.24 6.77
N THR A 859 28.78 -21.36 7.06
CA THR A 859 27.84 -21.47 8.19
C THR A 859 26.87 -22.65 8.04
N GLY A 860 26.48 -23.02 6.82
CA GLY A 860 25.52 -24.09 6.52
C GLY A 860 26.07 -25.49 6.72
N ARG A 861 27.31 -25.75 6.27
CA ARG A 861 28.00 -27.03 6.52
C ARG A 861 28.27 -27.28 8.01
N VAL A 862 28.42 -26.20 8.78
CA VAL A 862 28.52 -26.28 10.25
C VAL A 862 27.16 -26.67 10.84
N LEU A 863 26.06 -26.08 10.36
CA LEU A 863 24.70 -26.40 10.82
C LEU A 863 24.24 -27.82 10.43
N GLU A 864 24.53 -28.29 9.21
CA GLU A 864 24.25 -29.68 8.79
C GLU A 864 25.03 -30.71 9.64
N ARG A 865 26.28 -30.41 10.00
CA ARG A 865 27.06 -31.26 10.92
C ARG A 865 26.56 -31.18 12.36
N VAL A 866 25.98 -30.05 12.78
CA VAL A 866 25.34 -29.88 14.08
C VAL A 866 24.00 -30.64 14.15
N GLU A 867 23.22 -30.64 13.08
CA GLU A 867 21.98 -31.41 12.97
C GLU A 867 22.25 -32.93 12.86
N ALA A 868 23.29 -33.33 12.13
CA ALA A 868 23.70 -34.73 12.02
C ALA A 868 24.35 -35.30 13.31
N ALA A 869 24.88 -34.45 14.19
CA ALA A 869 25.62 -34.88 15.37
C ALA A 869 24.75 -35.54 16.45
N GLY A 870 23.44 -35.25 16.53
CA GLY A 870 22.47 -35.91 17.42
C GLY A 870 22.75 -35.91 18.94
N ARG A 871 23.96 -35.56 19.39
CA ARG A 871 24.44 -35.53 20.77
C ARG A 871 25.38 -34.35 20.97
N TRP A 872 25.13 -33.60 22.04
CA TRP A 872 25.85 -32.39 22.45
C TRP A 872 27.38 -32.55 22.62
N SER A 873 27.90 -33.76 22.77
CA SER A 873 29.34 -34.03 22.94
C SER A 873 30.15 -33.91 21.65
N ASP A 874 29.53 -34.18 20.49
CA ASP A 874 30.21 -34.29 19.20
C ASP A 874 30.42 -32.89 18.57
N LEU A 875 29.69 -31.89 19.07
CA LEU A 875 29.82 -30.45 18.78
C LEU A 875 31.17 -29.84 19.19
N LEU A 876 31.84 -30.40 20.22
CA LEU A 876 33.09 -29.84 20.76
C LEU A 876 34.31 -30.08 19.87
N ALA A 877 34.25 -31.06 18.96
CA ALA A 877 35.34 -31.36 18.02
C ALA A 877 35.33 -30.41 16.80
N LEU A 878 34.18 -29.85 16.43
CA LEU A 878 33.99 -28.95 15.27
C LEU A 878 34.40 -27.49 15.54
N ASP A 879 34.58 -27.13 16.82
CA ASP A 879 34.80 -25.76 17.30
C ASP A 879 36.12 -25.14 16.81
N ARG A 880 37.13 -25.94 16.45
CA ARG A 880 38.42 -25.41 15.96
C ARG A 880 38.46 -25.14 14.46
N GLU A 881 37.73 -25.91 13.65
CA GLU A 881 37.63 -25.66 12.20
C GLU A 881 36.63 -24.55 11.91
N ALA A 882 35.45 -24.55 12.55
CA ALA A 882 34.41 -23.56 12.33
C ALA A 882 34.82 -22.14 12.79
N ALA A 883 35.61 -22.02 13.86
CA ALA A 883 36.14 -20.74 14.32
C ALA A 883 37.24 -20.17 13.42
N ALA A 884 37.93 -21.00 12.64
CA ALA A 884 38.90 -20.54 11.65
C ALA A 884 38.21 -19.97 10.39
N LEU A 885 37.07 -20.55 10.01
CA LEU A 885 36.25 -20.12 8.85
C LEU A 885 35.40 -18.87 9.18
N ALA A 886 34.85 -18.77 10.39
CA ALA A 886 34.08 -17.61 10.84
C ALA A 886 34.92 -16.34 11.12
N ALA A 887 36.26 -16.48 11.15
CA ALA A 887 37.20 -15.36 11.27
C ALA A 887 37.55 -14.73 9.92
N GLU A 888 37.00 -15.22 8.81
CA GLU A 888 37.08 -14.56 7.50
C GLU A 888 36.12 -13.36 7.49
N ASP A 889 36.70 -12.16 7.58
CA ASP A 889 36.01 -10.88 7.67
C ASP A 889 34.96 -10.71 6.55
N LEU A 890 33.69 -10.64 6.91
CA LEU A 890 32.59 -10.41 5.97
C LEU A 890 31.61 -9.38 6.55
N VAL A 891 31.79 -8.12 6.16
CA VAL A 891 30.78 -7.07 6.42
C VAL A 891 29.70 -7.22 5.36
N SER A 892 28.61 -7.94 5.64
CA SER A 892 27.44 -7.94 4.76
C SER A 892 26.53 -6.75 5.12
N CYS A 893 26.52 -5.71 4.29
CA CYS A 893 25.52 -4.64 4.40
C CYS A 893 24.23 -5.07 3.70
N ARG A 894 23.17 -5.37 4.46
CA ARG A 894 21.85 -5.72 3.93
C ARG A 894 21.01 -4.45 3.82
N PHE A 895 20.51 -4.14 2.63
CA PHE A 895 19.82 -2.87 2.38
C PHE A 895 18.31 -2.98 2.49
N ALA A 896 17.78 -2.23 3.44
CA ALA A 896 16.44 -1.71 3.54
C ALA A 896 16.58 -0.18 3.34
N GLY A 897 16.08 0.36 2.22
CA GLY A 897 16.49 1.66 1.67
C GLY A 897 16.35 2.91 2.55
N GLY A 898 17.47 3.58 2.81
CA GLY A 898 17.55 4.95 3.35
C GLY A 898 18.08 4.98 4.79
N LEU A 899 19.26 5.59 4.99
CA LEU A 899 19.92 5.73 6.29
C LEU A 899 19.24 6.84 7.12
N PRO A 900 18.67 6.54 8.32
CA PRO A 900 18.22 7.56 9.26
C PRO A 900 19.40 8.14 10.07
N GLU A 901 19.37 9.44 10.40
CA GLU A 901 20.28 10.03 11.40
C GLU A 901 20.01 9.38 12.76
N GLY A 902 21.04 8.82 13.37
CA GLY A 902 20.99 8.29 14.73
C GLY A 902 20.27 6.95 14.89
N GLY A 903 19.72 6.36 13.82
CA GLY A 903 19.21 4.98 13.81
C GLY A 903 20.30 4.04 13.29
N SER A 904 20.71 3.06 14.08
CA SER A 904 21.72 2.09 13.68
C SER A 904 21.32 1.42 12.35
N ALA A 905 22.13 1.57 11.30
CA ALA A 905 22.27 0.41 10.41
C ALA A 905 22.69 -0.74 11.34
N THR A 906 22.11 -1.93 11.17
CA THR A 906 22.67 -3.09 11.87
C THR A 906 23.99 -3.40 11.17
N TRP A 907 25.02 -2.64 11.55
CA TRP A 907 26.38 -2.88 11.14
C TRP A 907 26.85 -4.06 11.97
N THR A 908 26.96 -5.23 11.36
CA THR A 908 27.73 -6.30 11.98
C THR A 908 29.20 -6.00 11.68
N PHE A 909 29.80 -5.15 12.51
CA PHE A 909 31.25 -5.02 12.57
C PHE A 909 31.79 -6.26 13.29
N LEU A 910 32.41 -7.17 12.55
CA LEU A 910 33.47 -7.98 13.11
C LEU A 910 34.75 -7.17 12.89
N GLU A 911 35.17 -6.40 13.89
CA GLU A 911 36.54 -5.88 13.90
C GLU A 911 37.39 -6.76 14.81
N PRO A 912 38.52 -7.27 14.32
CA PRO A 912 39.55 -7.83 15.16
C PRO A 912 40.69 -6.82 15.29
N GLU A 913 40.81 -6.07 16.40
CA GLU A 913 42.10 -5.47 16.73
C GLU A 913 42.55 -5.59 18.20
N LYS A 914 43.73 -6.23 18.30
CA LYS A 914 44.86 -6.07 19.23
C LYS A 914 44.84 -6.76 20.61
N ARG A 915 45.57 -7.89 20.60
CA ARG A 915 46.43 -8.51 21.63
C ARG A 915 46.32 -7.97 23.06
N VAL A 916 45.88 -8.86 23.96
CA VAL A 916 46.38 -8.92 25.33
C VAL A 916 46.91 -10.34 25.56
N SER A 917 48.19 -10.40 25.88
CA SER A 917 48.93 -11.59 26.29
C SER A 917 48.56 -12.02 27.71
N ASP A 918 48.89 -13.28 27.98
CA ASP A 918 49.06 -13.89 29.29
C ASP A 918 47.82 -14.39 30.05
N ALA A 919 47.62 -15.69 29.81
CA ALA A 919 47.74 -16.74 30.83
C ALA A 919 46.62 -16.84 31.89
N ARG A 920 45.78 -17.84 31.58
CA ARG A 920 45.05 -18.77 32.47
C ARG A 920 43.60 -18.39 32.82
N ARG A 921 42.70 -19.18 32.20
CA ARG A 921 41.23 -19.28 32.31
C ARG A 921 40.50 -18.18 31.50
N PRO A 922 39.89 -18.46 30.31
CA PRO A 922 38.65 -19.29 30.20
C PRO A 922 38.31 -19.87 28.79
N ALA A 923 38.15 -21.19 28.63
CA ALA A 923 37.61 -21.82 27.40
C ALA A 923 36.06 -21.89 27.34
N PHE A 924 35.36 -21.25 28.29
CA PHE A 924 33.91 -21.41 28.48
C PHE A 924 33.06 -20.22 27.98
N ARG A 925 33.64 -19.24 27.26
CA ARG A 925 32.96 -17.98 26.90
C ARG A 925 32.78 -17.70 25.41
N LEU A 926 33.33 -18.50 24.50
CA LEU A 926 33.27 -18.19 23.07
C LEU A 926 32.13 -18.94 22.36
N VAL A 927 31.99 -20.25 22.59
CA VAL A 927 30.90 -21.06 21.98
C VAL A 927 29.53 -20.76 22.60
N ALA A 928 29.48 -20.54 23.91
CA ALA A 928 28.27 -20.07 24.59
C ALA A 928 27.88 -18.63 24.20
N ARG A 929 28.75 -17.83 23.56
CA ARG A 929 28.40 -16.52 23.02
C ARG A 929 27.90 -16.58 21.57
N ILE A 930 28.31 -17.58 20.80
CA ILE A 930 27.85 -17.77 19.42
C ILE A 930 26.47 -18.46 19.40
N ALA A 931 26.25 -19.46 20.27
CA ALA A 931 24.92 -20.06 20.43
C ALA A 931 23.92 -19.17 21.19
N ALA A 932 24.41 -18.27 22.07
CA ALA A 932 23.55 -17.28 22.76
C ALA A 932 23.39 -15.95 22.00
N ALA A 933 24.04 -15.76 20.85
CA ALA A 933 23.78 -14.63 19.95
C ALA A 933 22.49 -14.80 19.14
N GLY A 934 21.85 -15.98 19.25
CA GLY A 934 20.57 -16.31 18.60
C GLY A 934 19.30 -16.01 19.40
N LEU A 935 19.28 -16.10 20.75
CA LEU A 935 18.21 -15.57 21.63
C LEU A 935 18.46 -15.90 23.13
N ALA A 936 18.84 -14.87 23.91
CA ALA A 936 18.61 -14.58 25.35
C ALA A 936 18.92 -15.67 26.43
N LEU A 937 19.63 -15.38 27.54
CA LEU A 937 19.21 -14.47 28.61
C LEU A 937 20.34 -14.21 29.63
N ALA A 938 20.43 -12.96 30.11
CA ALA A 938 20.99 -12.68 31.43
C ALA A 938 20.02 -13.13 32.53
N ALA A 939 20.43 -14.11 33.34
CA ALA A 939 20.04 -14.23 34.74
C ALA A 939 21.36 -14.19 35.54
N HIS A 940 21.72 -13.14 36.29
CA HIS A 940 20.94 -12.40 37.26
C HIS A 940 21.34 -10.91 37.33
N ARG A 941 20.35 -10.10 37.73
CA ARG A 941 20.26 -8.63 37.67
C ARG A 941 20.05 -8.10 36.26
N GLY A 942 18.83 -8.41 35.79
CA GLY A 942 18.01 -7.74 34.78
C GLY A 942 18.75 -7.05 33.65
N PRO A 943 18.61 -7.50 32.38
CA PRO A 943 19.20 -6.80 31.27
C PRO A 943 18.66 -5.37 31.27
N ARG A 944 19.55 -4.38 31.41
CA ARG A 944 19.17 -3.05 30.94
C ARG A 944 18.90 -3.24 29.45
N PRO A 945 17.68 -2.94 28.98
CA PRO A 945 17.33 -3.08 27.57
C PRO A 945 18.32 -2.27 26.74
N LEU A 946 18.43 -2.58 25.43
CA LEU A 946 18.80 -1.58 24.41
C LEU A 946 18.38 -0.22 24.95
N PRO A 947 19.32 0.72 25.15
CA PRO A 947 19.11 1.84 26.04
C PRO A 947 17.78 2.44 25.63
N ARG A 948 16.83 2.51 26.59
CA ARG A 948 15.38 2.57 26.33
C ARG A 948 14.99 3.57 25.23
N HIS A 949 15.81 4.57 24.93
CA HIS A 949 15.66 5.49 23.81
C HIS A 949 15.63 4.85 22.41
N LEU A 950 16.39 3.78 22.10
CA LEU A 950 16.42 3.18 20.75
C LEU A 950 15.21 2.26 20.45
N LEU A 951 14.78 1.43 21.41
CA LEU A 951 13.52 0.65 21.28
C LEU A 951 12.26 1.52 21.48
N ARG A 952 12.36 2.65 22.19
CA ARG A 952 11.29 3.65 22.23
C ARG A 952 11.18 4.45 20.93
N ALA A 953 12.21 4.48 20.09
CA ALA A 953 12.23 5.33 18.90
C ALA A 953 11.33 4.78 17.77
N SER A 954 11.19 3.47 17.61
CA SER A 954 10.42 2.88 16.49
C SER A 954 8.91 2.84 16.75
N HIS A 955 8.46 2.45 17.95
CA HIS A 955 7.01 2.26 18.26
C HIS A 955 6.57 2.91 19.59
N GLY A 956 7.43 3.66 20.28
CA GLY A 956 7.12 4.32 21.56
C GLY A 956 5.79 5.11 21.60
N PRO A 957 5.43 5.89 20.56
CA PRO A 957 4.15 6.61 20.53
C PRO A 957 2.95 5.75 20.12
N LEU A 958 3.16 4.55 19.55
CA LEU A 958 2.10 3.68 19.01
C LEU A 958 1.71 2.53 19.93
N ARG A 959 2.61 2.10 20.83
CA ARG A 959 2.34 0.99 21.76
C ARG A 959 0.96 1.09 22.45
N PRO A 960 0.53 2.26 22.99
CA PRO A 960 -0.79 2.36 23.61
C PRO A 960 -1.95 2.08 22.63
N TRP A 961 -1.81 2.48 21.37
CA TRP A 961 -2.79 2.18 20.32
C TRP A 961 -2.81 0.69 20.00
N MET A 962 -1.65 0.06 19.88
CA MET A 962 -1.52 -1.37 19.61
C MET A 962 -2.11 -2.22 20.73
N GLU A 963 -1.82 -1.87 21.99
CA GLU A 963 -2.41 -2.52 23.17
C GLU A 963 -3.92 -2.35 23.21
N SER A 964 -4.43 -1.18 22.82
CA SER A 964 -5.87 -0.92 22.80
C SER A 964 -6.54 -1.67 21.66
N LEU A 965 -5.93 -1.71 20.47
CA LEU A 965 -6.40 -2.50 19.33
C LEU A 965 -6.38 -4.00 19.65
N LYS A 966 -5.35 -4.48 20.36
CA LYS A 966 -5.28 -5.86 20.82
C LYS A 966 -6.40 -6.18 21.80
N ARG A 967 -6.66 -5.33 22.80
CA ARG A 967 -7.80 -5.51 23.70
C ARG A 967 -9.14 -5.49 22.95
N GLU A 968 -9.25 -4.70 21.91
CA GLU A 968 -10.47 -4.59 21.10
C GLU A 968 -10.73 -5.85 20.27
N LEU A 969 -9.69 -6.39 19.62
CA LEU A 969 -9.78 -7.59 18.77
C LEU A 969 -9.72 -8.90 19.59
N ASP A 970 -9.04 -8.89 20.73
CA ASP A 970 -8.86 -10.00 21.65
C ASP A 970 -9.19 -9.59 23.09
N PRO A 971 -10.49 -9.39 23.41
CA PRO A 971 -10.90 -8.98 24.75
C PRO A 971 -10.61 -10.05 25.82
N ALA A 972 -10.48 -11.32 25.41
CA ALA A 972 -10.12 -12.42 26.30
C ALA A 972 -8.61 -12.52 26.55
N GLY A 973 -7.79 -11.82 25.75
CA GLY A 973 -6.32 -11.83 25.86
C GLY A 973 -5.70 -13.20 25.58
N ILE A 974 -6.35 -14.04 24.78
CA ILE A 974 -5.96 -15.44 24.58
C ILE A 974 -4.84 -15.60 23.55
N LEU A 975 -4.81 -14.82 22.48
CA LEU A 975 -3.90 -15.04 21.36
C LEU A 975 -2.55 -14.36 21.61
N ASN A 976 -1.45 -15.10 21.56
CA ASN A 976 -0.08 -14.61 21.70
C ASN A 976 0.05 -13.63 22.90
N PRO A 977 -0.27 -14.07 24.13
CA PRO A 977 -0.25 -13.19 25.30
C PRO A 977 1.17 -12.64 25.55
N GLY A 978 1.29 -11.32 25.67
CA GLY A 978 2.57 -10.64 25.94
C GLY A 978 3.43 -10.31 24.71
N THR A 979 3.02 -10.69 23.50
CA THR A 979 3.82 -10.49 22.28
C THR A 979 3.90 -9.04 21.80
N LEU A 980 2.96 -8.16 22.21
CA LEU A 980 3.04 -6.71 21.94
C LEU A 980 4.25 -6.00 22.57
N GLY A 981 4.92 -6.65 23.54
CA GLY A 981 6.17 -6.12 24.09
C GLY A 981 7.39 -6.36 23.19
N LEU A 982 7.27 -7.26 22.21
CA LEU A 982 8.30 -7.70 21.26
C LEU A 982 8.18 -7.00 19.89
N VAL A 983 6.94 -6.74 19.43
CA VAL A 983 6.63 -5.81 18.31
C VAL A 983 7.00 -4.39 18.71
#